data_AF-A0A8B8A064-F1
#
_entry.id   AF-A0A8B8A064-F1
#
_cell.length_a   1.000
_cell.length_b   1.000
_cell.length_c   1.000
_cell.angle_alpha   90.00
_cell.angle_beta   90.00
_cell.angle_gamma   90.00
#
_symmetry.space_group_name_H-M   'P 1'
#
loop_
_entity.id
_entity.type
_entity.pdbx_description
1 polymer ?
#
loop_
_entity_poly.entity_id
_entity_poly.type
_entity_poly.pdbx_seq_one_letter_code
_entity_poly.pdbx_strand_id
1 'polypeptide(L)'
;MDLGGTVLEILEKYPRLLEDGKIDNEIQNLKALTMSWSKTIHDILIAVNGRFRGHKCNPVLSISKEIHNALKEPIMPNPLPLTLEKLGTQILKSKLAQSSDGISTTFKTGGQFILQQLVAVCIPKPRRTSEEASSSAKRRRTRVLQTARDIISGGSVQVQLAHEIKLQKDHKELQQELSSLQHIRIPQGDLLSLKANMCFSWKRNRELKCWLQQYGIHTEYEAKLRSQQKAVINDNIIAEYLPFTFPDEVNGGFVVKNAACVAVRSLHDKVIQQLQENEDAGKLTWHEGLIPQGKVWIKIGGDKGGGTFKQMLQIGNVQHPNSLSNTSVITIFEASDTIHNIKLGLLRHQQQVKELMESTWRGHTFDILFGDYEYLCRMYGISGASGRHCCLYCDITKEDMQLKHSKRRPVHQRTLDSMKRDLDNFVASGADPRNAKMYNNVVRAPILPIPLTHVCPPGLHISLGLFLKHFNSLEAACSELDMKVASTLARSEKGQGEKELGRCCQEYIQALRAATHLEEQAASWRTNAEHLQEQLTATLIEVGDNDHPLVELLSESVQESTQKSKELTSQASQLRKDAKLTPGQGPLTSALDSFLQEFKVQRQVYHNKSFVGNHVHKCCKTENIYKLTSAVVKTVKQVCPTSPARLREAESLAAKYSKLFHAFASCHNLYNLAREMEEEDINTLENNIAEYLAFCREEFPKESIPPKMHILESHVVPWIRRWRVGLGFHGEQGGESVHARLNNIRSNIRGIREATDILKAVIETHWIQTSPATRGDH
;
A
#
# COMPACT_ATOMS: atom_id res chain seq x y z
N MET A 1 3.73 9.00 -40.19
CA MET A 1 2.37 8.44 -40.32
C MET A 1 1.54 9.05 -39.20
N ASP A 2 0.47 9.75 -39.56
CA ASP A 2 -0.45 10.40 -38.61
C ASP A 2 -1.39 9.35 -38.01
N LEU A 3 -1.05 8.89 -36.80
CA LEU A 3 -1.85 7.90 -36.06
C LEU A 3 -3.26 8.41 -35.70
N GLY A 4 -3.51 9.72 -35.73
CA GLY A 4 -4.83 10.29 -35.48
C GLY A 4 -5.83 9.97 -36.60
N GLY A 5 -5.38 9.99 -37.85
CA GLY A 5 -6.22 9.67 -39.01
C GLY A 5 -6.62 8.19 -39.08
N THR A 6 -5.70 7.29 -38.71
CA THR A 6 -5.92 5.83 -38.80
C THR A 6 -6.90 5.32 -37.74
N VAL A 7 -6.98 5.97 -36.57
CA VAL A 7 -7.96 5.59 -35.52
C VAL A 7 -9.38 6.04 -35.90
N LEU A 8 -9.52 7.18 -36.58
CA LEU A 8 -10.82 7.66 -37.09
C LEU A 8 -11.37 6.76 -38.21
N GLU A 9 -10.52 6.33 -39.15
CA GLU A 9 -10.92 5.38 -40.21
C GLU A 9 -11.36 4.02 -39.67
N ILE A 10 -10.81 3.57 -38.54
CA ILE A 10 -11.18 2.30 -37.90
C ILE A 10 -12.53 2.41 -37.20
N LEU A 11 -12.83 3.55 -36.57
CA LEU A 11 -14.10 3.79 -35.89
C LEU A 11 -15.27 3.97 -36.89
N GLU A 12 -15.03 4.55 -38.07
CA GLU A 12 -16.03 4.65 -39.15
C GLU A 12 -16.34 3.28 -39.80
N LYS A 13 -15.38 2.35 -39.81
CA LYS A 13 -15.54 1.03 -40.44
C LYS A 13 -16.30 -0.01 -39.59
N TYR A 14 -16.45 0.23 -38.29
CA TYR A 14 -17.06 -0.72 -37.35
C TYR A 14 -18.07 -0.04 -36.39
N PRO A 15 -19.23 0.43 -36.91
CA PRO A 15 -20.23 1.17 -36.11
C PRO A 15 -20.83 0.36 -34.94
N ARG A 16 -20.72 -0.97 -34.94
CA ARG A 16 -21.15 -1.83 -33.82
C ARG A 16 -20.28 -1.72 -32.56
N LEU A 17 -19.08 -1.14 -32.65
CA LEU A 17 -18.24 -0.87 -31.47
C LEU A 17 -18.71 0.36 -30.67
N LEU A 18 -19.63 1.17 -31.22
CA LEU A 18 -20.18 2.37 -30.61
C LEU A 18 -21.52 2.13 -29.87
N GLU A 19 -22.13 0.95 -30.00
CA GLU A 19 -23.47 0.68 -29.42
C GLU A 19 -23.45 0.31 -27.93
N ASP A 20 -22.29 -0.04 -27.36
CA ASP A 20 -22.13 -0.19 -25.91
C ASP A 20 -21.35 1.01 -25.37
N GLY A 21 -22.07 2.01 -24.86
CA GLY A 21 -21.56 3.31 -24.35
C GLY A 21 -20.56 3.25 -23.18
N LYS A 22 -19.44 2.55 -23.34
CA LYS A 22 -18.36 2.37 -22.36
C LYS A 22 -17.00 2.91 -22.81
N ILE A 23 -16.89 3.51 -24.00
CA ILE A 23 -15.59 3.88 -24.59
C ILE A 23 -15.46 5.40 -24.84
N ASP A 24 -16.12 6.25 -24.04
CA ASP A 24 -15.94 7.71 -24.19
C ASP A 24 -14.74 8.27 -23.38
N ASN A 25 -14.40 7.68 -22.24
CA ASN A 25 -13.31 8.19 -21.38
C ASN A 25 -11.90 7.78 -21.85
N GLU A 26 -11.74 6.63 -22.49
CA GLU A 26 -10.43 6.17 -22.99
C GLU A 26 -10.00 6.91 -24.26
N ILE A 27 -10.96 7.35 -25.09
CA ILE A 27 -10.69 8.13 -26.31
C ILE A 27 -10.26 9.57 -25.96
N GLN A 28 -10.80 10.16 -24.89
CA GLN A 28 -10.38 11.47 -24.38
C GLN A 28 -8.94 11.43 -23.82
N ASN A 29 -8.56 10.34 -23.14
CA ASN A 29 -7.19 10.15 -22.64
C ASN A 29 -6.16 9.94 -23.76
N LEU A 30 -6.54 9.26 -24.85
CA LEU A 30 -5.69 9.09 -26.04
C LEU A 30 -5.48 10.39 -26.82
N LYS A 31 -6.47 11.30 -26.84
CA LYS A 31 -6.35 12.65 -27.43
C LYS A 31 -5.41 13.55 -26.63
N ALA A 32 -5.38 13.44 -25.30
CA ALA A 32 -4.46 14.22 -24.46
C ALA A 32 -2.99 13.78 -24.62
N LEU A 33 -2.73 12.48 -24.78
CA LEU A 33 -1.39 11.92 -24.99
C LEU A 33 -0.78 12.27 -26.36
N THR A 34 -1.60 12.37 -27.40
CA THR A 34 -1.15 12.71 -28.77
C THR A 34 -0.72 14.16 -28.91
N MET A 35 -1.29 15.09 -28.14
CA MET A 35 -0.89 16.51 -28.17
C MET A 35 0.47 16.77 -27.50
N SER A 36 0.88 15.95 -26.52
CA SER A 36 2.19 16.10 -25.85
C SER A 36 3.37 15.59 -26.70
N TRP A 37 3.14 14.67 -27.63
CA TRP A 37 4.20 14.04 -28.45
C TRP A 37 4.51 14.82 -29.74
N SER A 38 3.61 15.70 -30.17
CA SER A 38 3.77 16.53 -31.38
C SER A 38 4.88 17.58 -31.26
N LYS A 39 5.11 18.13 -30.06
CA LYS A 39 6.10 19.20 -29.83
C LYS A 39 7.55 18.68 -29.88
N THR A 40 7.81 17.51 -29.31
CA THR A 40 9.15 16.89 -29.28
C THR A 40 9.61 16.42 -30.66
N ILE A 41 8.70 15.99 -31.53
CA ILE A 41 9.01 15.57 -32.91
C ILE A 41 9.26 16.79 -33.80
N HIS A 42 8.60 17.93 -33.53
CA HIS A 42 8.81 19.18 -34.28
C HIS A 42 10.22 19.77 -34.05
N ASP A 43 10.73 19.72 -32.81
CA ASP A 43 12.07 20.25 -32.47
C ASP A 43 13.21 19.38 -33.05
N ILE A 44 13.00 18.07 -33.19
CA ILE A 44 13.95 17.14 -33.83
C ILE A 44 14.00 17.36 -35.35
N LEU A 45 12.87 17.71 -35.98
CA LEU A 45 12.80 17.97 -37.43
C LEU A 45 13.45 19.30 -37.86
N ILE A 46 13.55 20.29 -36.96
CA ILE A 46 14.25 21.56 -37.22
C ILE A 46 15.78 21.37 -37.21
N ALA A 47 16.31 20.47 -36.37
CA ALA A 47 17.75 20.18 -36.32
C ALA A 47 18.28 19.45 -37.57
N VAL A 48 17.43 18.71 -38.28
CA VAL A 48 17.82 17.93 -39.47
C VAL A 48 17.69 18.74 -40.78
N ASN A 49 16.85 19.77 -40.83
CA ASN A 49 16.60 20.58 -42.04
C ASN A 49 17.65 21.69 -42.33
N GLY A 50 18.69 21.82 -41.51
CA GLY A 50 19.73 22.86 -41.64
C GLY A 50 20.84 22.60 -42.67
N ARG A 51 20.89 21.43 -43.30
CA ARG A 51 21.93 21.10 -44.30
C ARG A 51 21.27 20.45 -45.51
N PHE A 52 20.86 21.25 -46.48
CA PHE A 52 21.00 21.03 -47.93
C PHE A 52 20.18 22.09 -48.68
N ARG A 53 20.85 23.10 -49.24
CA ARG A 53 20.34 23.96 -50.32
C ARG A 53 21.39 24.07 -51.42
N GLY A 54 20.94 23.95 -52.67
CA GLY A 54 21.70 24.22 -53.90
C GLY A 54 21.56 23.09 -54.92
N HIS A 55 20.51 23.11 -55.76
CA HIS A 55 20.56 23.48 -57.20
C HIS A 55 21.22 22.43 -58.11
N LYS A 56 20.80 22.16 -59.35
CA LYS A 56 19.57 22.23 -60.16
C LYS A 56 19.99 21.49 -61.46
N CYS A 57 19.08 20.74 -62.09
CA CYS A 57 19.23 20.12 -63.42
C CYS A 57 19.64 21.18 -64.49
N ASN A 58 20.21 20.88 -65.66
CA ASN A 58 19.89 19.91 -66.73
C ASN A 58 20.88 20.20 -67.92
N PRO A 59 20.72 19.68 -69.15
CA PRO A 59 20.66 18.29 -69.66
C PRO A 59 21.71 18.07 -70.80
N VAL A 60 21.74 16.88 -71.42
CA VAL A 60 21.64 16.64 -72.88
C VAL A 60 22.16 15.23 -73.24
N LEU A 61 21.18 14.42 -73.65
CA LEU A 61 21.13 13.44 -74.75
C LEU A 61 22.40 12.96 -75.49
N SER A 62 22.27 11.69 -75.90
CA SER A 62 23.04 10.90 -76.88
C SER A 62 24.19 10.07 -76.30
N ILE A 63 23.92 8.77 -76.12
CA ILE A 63 24.75 7.57 -76.40
C ILE A 63 23.89 6.37 -75.94
N SER A 64 22.68 6.24 -76.52
CA SER A 64 21.75 5.13 -76.24
C SER A 64 21.68 4.11 -77.39
N LYS A 65 22.55 4.22 -78.41
CA LYS A 65 22.52 3.34 -79.59
C LYS A 65 23.85 2.69 -79.98
N GLU A 66 24.97 3.10 -79.39
CA GLU A 66 26.29 2.51 -79.71
C GLU A 66 26.72 1.41 -78.72
N ILE A 67 26.37 1.52 -77.44
CA ILE A 67 26.66 0.46 -76.45
C ILE A 67 25.74 -0.76 -76.64
N HIS A 68 24.52 -0.57 -77.13
CA HIS A 68 23.59 -1.66 -77.42
C HIS A 68 23.96 -2.45 -78.69
N ASN A 69 24.80 -1.87 -79.56
CA ASN A 69 25.34 -2.55 -80.75
C ASN A 69 26.73 -3.17 -80.49
N ALA A 70 27.49 -2.69 -79.50
CA ALA A 70 28.80 -3.26 -79.13
C ALA A 70 28.72 -4.59 -78.34
N LEU A 71 27.54 -4.99 -77.84
CA LEU A 71 27.32 -6.24 -77.11
C LEU A 71 26.76 -7.38 -77.98
N LYS A 72 26.66 -7.19 -79.30
CA LYS A 72 26.11 -8.20 -80.23
C LYS A 72 27.14 -9.06 -80.96
N GLU A 73 28.44 -8.86 -80.72
CA GLU A 73 29.46 -9.75 -81.29
C GLU A 73 29.91 -10.79 -80.25
N PRO A 74 29.73 -12.10 -80.52
CA PRO A 74 30.40 -13.13 -79.74
C PRO A 74 31.89 -13.06 -80.04
N ILE A 75 32.69 -12.56 -79.08
CA ILE A 75 34.14 -12.73 -79.13
C ILE A 75 34.42 -14.23 -78.88
N MET A 76 34.41 -15.00 -79.98
CA MET A 76 35.30 -16.13 -80.33
C MET A 76 34.62 -16.99 -81.41
N PRO A 77 34.89 -16.75 -82.71
CA PRO A 77 34.25 -17.45 -83.82
C PRO A 77 35.06 -18.66 -84.30
N ASN A 78 35.42 -19.60 -83.41
CA ASN A 78 35.85 -20.96 -83.76
C ASN A 78 35.85 -21.86 -82.49
N PRO A 79 35.08 -22.97 -82.43
CA PRO A 79 35.21 -23.93 -81.33
C PRO A 79 36.64 -24.48 -81.26
N LEU A 80 37.15 -24.67 -80.05
CA LEU A 80 38.44 -25.35 -79.83
C LEU A 80 38.41 -26.72 -80.54
N PRO A 81 39.50 -27.14 -81.20
CA PRO A 81 39.59 -28.49 -81.75
C PRO A 81 39.22 -29.53 -80.69
N LEU A 82 38.40 -30.51 -81.05
CA LEU A 82 37.84 -31.50 -80.11
C LEU A 82 38.92 -32.20 -79.26
N THR A 83 40.13 -32.37 -79.81
CA THR A 83 41.31 -32.88 -79.12
C THR A 83 41.81 -31.96 -78.01
N LEU A 84 41.87 -30.64 -78.25
CA LEU A 84 42.24 -29.65 -77.24
C LEU A 84 41.17 -29.50 -76.16
N GLU A 85 39.89 -29.58 -76.52
CA GLU A 85 38.79 -29.52 -75.55
C GLU A 85 38.75 -30.75 -74.63
N LYS A 86 38.97 -31.96 -75.19
CA LYS A 86 39.12 -33.20 -74.42
C LYS A 86 40.34 -33.15 -73.50
N LEU A 87 41.49 -32.67 -74.00
CA LEU A 87 42.70 -32.52 -73.21
C LEU A 87 42.51 -31.52 -72.06
N GLY A 88 41.95 -30.34 -72.36
CA GLY A 88 41.63 -29.31 -71.36
C GLY A 88 40.67 -29.82 -70.29
N THR A 89 39.63 -30.55 -70.69
CA THR A 89 38.67 -31.18 -69.77
C THR A 89 39.35 -32.21 -68.86
N GLN A 90 40.25 -33.03 -69.39
CA GLN A 90 40.95 -34.06 -68.62
C GLN A 90 41.93 -33.45 -67.61
N ILE A 91 42.63 -32.37 -68.01
CA ILE A 91 43.50 -31.59 -67.12
C ILE A 91 42.69 -30.98 -65.98
N LEU A 92 41.56 -30.33 -66.29
CA LEU A 92 40.66 -29.73 -65.29
C LEU A 92 40.11 -30.76 -64.32
N LYS A 93 39.63 -31.91 -64.81
CA LYS A 93 39.14 -33.01 -63.96
C LYS A 93 40.22 -33.56 -63.04
N SER A 94 41.43 -33.76 -63.55
CA SER A 94 42.55 -34.30 -62.77
C SER A 94 43.00 -33.32 -61.69
N LYS A 95 43.03 -32.02 -62.00
CA LYS A 95 43.35 -30.95 -61.05
C LYS A 95 42.26 -30.75 -60.00
N LEU A 96 40.99 -30.78 -60.38
CA LEU A 96 39.86 -30.71 -59.44
C LEU A 96 39.79 -31.91 -58.50
N ALA A 97 40.15 -33.12 -58.96
CA ALA A 97 40.23 -34.31 -58.11
C ALA A 97 41.30 -34.20 -57.00
N GLN A 98 42.31 -33.35 -57.21
CA GLN A 98 43.36 -33.03 -56.23
C GLN A 98 42.99 -31.83 -55.35
N SER A 99 41.85 -31.17 -55.59
CA SER A 99 41.42 -30.02 -54.81
C SER A 99 40.78 -30.43 -53.48
N SER A 100 41.13 -29.72 -52.41
CA SER A 100 40.58 -29.93 -51.07
C SER A 100 39.11 -29.53 -50.94
N ASP A 101 38.63 -28.60 -51.77
CA ASP A 101 37.22 -28.15 -51.75
C ASP A 101 36.36 -28.87 -52.81
N GLY A 102 37.00 -29.63 -53.72
CA GLY A 102 36.36 -30.33 -54.84
C GLY A 102 35.64 -29.44 -55.85
N ILE A 103 35.86 -28.12 -55.80
CA ILE A 103 35.09 -27.10 -56.55
C ILE A 103 36.02 -26.12 -57.27
N SER A 104 37.19 -25.78 -56.73
CA SER A 104 38.14 -24.84 -57.35
C SER A 104 39.52 -25.46 -57.58
N THR A 105 40.29 -24.97 -58.55
CA THR A 105 41.70 -25.35 -58.75
C THR A 105 42.50 -24.17 -59.33
N THR A 106 43.78 -24.08 -58.97
CA THR A 106 44.67 -23.01 -59.43
C THR A 106 45.63 -23.49 -60.52
N PHE A 107 45.94 -22.61 -61.47
CA PHE A 107 46.88 -22.80 -62.55
C PHE A 107 48.01 -21.77 -62.44
N LYS A 108 49.25 -22.23 -62.59
CA LYS A 108 50.44 -21.36 -62.64
C LYS A 108 50.57 -20.79 -64.04
N THR A 109 50.48 -19.49 -64.20
CA THR A 109 50.72 -18.77 -65.45
C THR A 109 52.16 -18.25 -65.44
N GLY A 110 52.94 -18.56 -66.48
CA GLY A 110 54.32 -18.11 -66.60
C GLY A 110 54.38 -16.68 -67.14
N GLY A 111 54.54 -15.70 -66.25
CA GLY A 111 54.73 -14.29 -66.59
C GLY A 111 55.30 -13.51 -65.40
N GLN A 112 56.10 -12.48 -65.66
CA GLN A 112 57.01 -11.82 -64.72
C GLN A 112 56.34 -10.94 -63.63
N PHE A 113 55.06 -11.18 -63.34
CA PHE A 113 54.37 -10.64 -62.17
C PHE A 113 53.71 -11.81 -61.40
N ILE A 114 54.30 -12.17 -60.27
CA ILE A 114 53.96 -13.33 -59.42
C ILE A 114 52.55 -13.26 -58.78
N LEU A 115 51.70 -12.29 -59.14
CA LEU A 115 50.44 -12.01 -58.44
C LEU A 115 49.14 -12.44 -59.14
N GLN A 116 49.18 -13.10 -60.31
CA GLN A 116 47.96 -13.61 -60.95
C GLN A 116 48.01 -15.14 -61.10
N GLN A 117 47.60 -15.87 -60.06
CA GLN A 117 47.24 -17.28 -60.23
C GLN A 117 45.87 -17.36 -60.89
N LEU A 118 45.75 -18.11 -61.99
CA LEU A 118 44.47 -18.29 -62.66
C LEU A 118 43.69 -19.38 -61.93
N VAL A 119 42.55 -19.03 -61.34
CA VAL A 119 41.70 -19.96 -60.58
C VAL A 119 40.50 -20.36 -61.41
N ALA A 120 40.33 -21.65 -61.67
CA ALA A 120 39.13 -22.20 -62.29
C ALA A 120 38.18 -22.70 -61.20
N VAL A 121 36.91 -22.28 -61.27
CA VAL A 121 35.85 -22.73 -60.36
C VAL A 121 34.82 -23.52 -61.16
N CYS A 122 34.58 -24.76 -60.75
CA CYS A 122 33.60 -25.65 -61.36
C CYS A 122 32.18 -25.27 -60.87
N ILE A 123 31.40 -24.68 -61.77
CA ILE A 123 29.98 -24.36 -61.51
C ILE A 123 29.13 -25.45 -62.20
N PRO A 124 28.55 -26.40 -61.45
CA PRO A 124 27.73 -27.46 -62.05
C PRO A 124 26.43 -26.88 -62.61
N LYS A 125 26.08 -27.23 -63.84
CA LYS A 125 24.83 -26.81 -64.47
C LYS A 125 23.63 -27.42 -63.73
N PRO A 126 22.72 -26.61 -63.16
CA PRO A 126 21.62 -27.13 -62.36
C PRO A 126 20.56 -27.82 -63.24
N ARG A 127 20.04 -28.98 -62.78
CA ARG A 127 18.93 -29.71 -63.44
C ARG A 127 17.52 -29.18 -63.11
N ARG A 128 17.39 -28.41 -62.02
CA ARG A 128 16.14 -27.76 -61.54
C ARG A 128 16.46 -26.34 -61.06
N THR A 129 15.50 -25.43 -61.13
CA THR A 129 15.68 -24.06 -60.62
C THR A 129 15.93 -24.05 -59.10
N SER A 130 16.36 -22.92 -58.53
CA SER A 130 16.55 -22.82 -57.07
C SER A 130 15.23 -22.67 -56.32
N GLU A 131 14.13 -22.37 -57.01
CA GLU A 131 12.77 -22.36 -56.43
C GLU A 131 12.32 -23.80 -56.13
N GLU A 132 12.47 -24.70 -57.10
CA GLU A 132 12.02 -26.10 -57.07
C GLU A 132 13.01 -27.08 -56.42
N ALA A 133 14.17 -26.60 -55.97
CA ALA A 133 15.21 -27.43 -55.37
C ALA A 133 14.94 -27.73 -53.89
N SER A 134 15.41 -28.88 -53.39
CA SER A 134 15.38 -29.19 -51.95
C SER A 134 16.27 -28.25 -51.14
N SER A 135 16.00 -28.10 -49.83
CA SER A 135 16.80 -27.28 -48.91
C SER A 135 18.28 -27.68 -48.91
N SER A 136 18.58 -28.99 -48.99
CA SER A 136 19.95 -29.50 -49.08
C SER A 136 20.64 -29.09 -50.39
N ALA A 137 19.94 -29.12 -51.52
CA ALA A 137 20.46 -28.68 -52.80
C ALA A 137 20.69 -27.16 -52.84
N LYS A 138 19.78 -26.35 -52.28
CA LYS A 138 19.94 -24.89 -52.16
C LYS A 138 21.16 -24.54 -51.29
N ARG A 139 21.36 -25.24 -50.16
CA ARG A 139 22.56 -25.07 -49.31
C ARG A 139 23.85 -25.41 -50.06
N ARG A 140 23.89 -26.51 -50.83
CA ARG A 140 25.07 -26.88 -51.64
C ARG A 140 25.39 -25.81 -52.69
N ARG A 141 24.39 -25.29 -53.40
CA ARG A 141 24.56 -24.19 -54.37
C ARG A 141 25.09 -22.91 -53.70
N THR A 142 24.56 -22.59 -52.52
CA THR A 142 24.99 -21.42 -51.75
C THR A 142 26.45 -21.52 -51.32
N ARG A 143 26.92 -22.71 -50.92
CA ARG A 143 28.34 -22.94 -50.59
C ARG A 143 29.26 -22.69 -51.79
N VAL A 144 28.90 -23.17 -52.98
CA VAL A 144 29.68 -22.91 -54.21
C VAL A 144 29.79 -21.41 -54.48
N LEU A 145 28.68 -20.67 -54.35
CA LEU A 145 28.67 -19.22 -54.50
C LEU A 145 29.51 -18.51 -53.43
N GLN A 146 29.49 -19.01 -52.20
CA GLN A 146 30.27 -18.46 -51.10
C GLN A 146 31.78 -18.69 -51.30
N THR A 147 32.19 -19.87 -51.78
CA THR A 147 33.58 -20.15 -52.17
C THR A 147 34.03 -19.26 -53.33
N ALA A 148 33.19 -19.08 -54.36
CA ALA A 148 33.50 -18.14 -55.44
C ALA A 148 33.64 -16.70 -54.93
N ARG A 149 32.76 -16.27 -54.02
CA ARG A 149 32.82 -14.93 -53.40
C ARG A 149 34.08 -14.77 -52.55
N ASP A 150 34.48 -15.78 -51.80
CA ASP A 150 35.70 -15.79 -50.99
C ASP A 150 36.97 -15.61 -51.84
N ILE A 151 37.05 -16.36 -52.95
CA ILE A 151 38.15 -16.27 -53.91
C ILE A 151 38.19 -14.88 -54.56
N ILE A 152 37.06 -14.36 -55.04
CA ILE A 152 36.97 -13.07 -55.74
C ILE A 152 37.24 -11.89 -54.81
N SER A 153 36.74 -11.96 -53.56
CA SER A 153 36.90 -10.90 -52.57
C SER A 153 38.22 -10.95 -51.81
N GLY A 154 39.09 -11.94 -52.09
CA GLY A 154 40.35 -12.13 -51.37
C GLY A 154 40.15 -12.33 -49.85
N GLY A 155 39.09 -13.04 -49.45
CA GLY A 155 38.73 -13.25 -48.04
C GLY A 155 37.74 -12.23 -47.46
N SER A 156 37.43 -11.15 -48.19
CA SER A 156 36.51 -10.09 -47.73
C SER A 156 35.04 -10.35 -48.15
N VAL A 157 34.55 -11.56 -47.89
CA VAL A 157 33.25 -12.07 -48.38
C VAL A 157 32.08 -11.14 -48.05
N GLN A 158 32.04 -10.58 -46.85
CA GLN A 158 30.93 -9.75 -46.38
C GLN A 158 30.86 -8.38 -47.06
N VAL A 159 32.03 -7.79 -47.38
CA VAL A 159 32.11 -6.50 -48.08
C VAL A 159 31.64 -6.67 -49.52
N GLN A 160 32.09 -7.74 -50.17
CA GLN A 160 31.67 -8.07 -51.54
C GLN A 160 30.16 -8.37 -51.61
N LEU A 161 29.63 -9.13 -50.64
CA LEU A 161 28.18 -9.38 -50.55
C LEU A 161 27.38 -8.09 -50.35
N ALA A 162 27.83 -7.19 -49.48
CA ALA A 162 27.17 -5.90 -49.27
C ALA A 162 27.15 -5.05 -50.55
N HIS A 163 28.21 -5.11 -51.36
CA HIS A 163 28.26 -4.43 -52.65
C HIS A 163 27.35 -5.08 -53.70
N GLU A 164 27.27 -6.41 -53.75
CA GLU A 164 26.34 -7.14 -54.62
C GLU A 164 24.87 -6.79 -54.31
N ILE A 165 24.52 -6.69 -53.02
CA ILE A 165 23.17 -6.31 -52.58
C ILE A 165 22.86 -4.86 -53.00
N LYS A 166 23.83 -3.94 -52.93
CA LYS A 166 23.68 -2.55 -53.43
C LYS A 166 23.41 -2.44 -54.93
N LEU A 167 23.87 -3.41 -55.72
CA LEU A 167 23.68 -3.43 -57.17
C LEU A 167 22.32 -4.00 -57.60
N GLN A 168 21.55 -4.58 -56.67
CA GLN A 168 20.19 -5.03 -56.98
C GLN A 168 19.27 -3.82 -57.17
N LYS A 169 18.44 -3.86 -58.23
CA LYS A 169 17.52 -2.77 -58.60
C LYS A 169 16.57 -2.36 -57.46
N ASP A 170 16.31 -3.29 -56.55
CA ASP A 170 15.36 -3.14 -55.45
C ASP A 170 16.07 -2.90 -54.10
N HIS A 171 17.38 -2.58 -54.06
CA HIS A 171 18.10 -2.31 -52.80
C HIS A 171 17.40 -1.25 -51.93
N LYS A 172 16.80 -0.24 -52.56
CA LYS A 172 16.02 0.78 -51.87
C LYS A 172 14.74 0.20 -51.27
N GLU A 173 13.99 -0.61 -52.00
CA GLU A 173 12.81 -1.32 -51.49
C GLU A 173 13.16 -2.32 -50.40
N LEU A 174 14.26 -3.06 -50.53
CA LEU A 174 14.74 -4.03 -49.54
C LEU A 174 15.19 -3.32 -48.24
N GLN A 175 15.87 -2.17 -48.35
CA GLN A 175 16.13 -1.31 -47.18
C GLN A 175 14.86 -0.71 -46.60
N GLN A 176 13.88 -0.35 -47.44
CA GLN A 176 12.61 0.22 -47.03
C GLN A 176 11.75 -0.81 -46.29
N GLU A 177 11.72 -2.07 -46.75
CA GLU A 177 11.08 -3.21 -46.07
C GLU A 177 11.81 -3.63 -44.79
N LEU A 178 13.15 -3.65 -44.79
CA LEU A 178 13.92 -3.89 -43.57
C LEU A 178 13.73 -2.77 -42.54
N SER A 179 13.52 -1.53 -42.99
CA SER A 179 13.20 -0.39 -42.13
C SER A 179 11.72 -0.32 -41.72
N SER A 180 10.80 -0.89 -42.50
CA SER A 180 9.39 -1.04 -42.12
C SER A 180 9.16 -2.21 -41.16
N LEU A 181 10.09 -3.15 -41.09
CA LEU A 181 10.24 -4.17 -40.04
C LEU A 181 10.82 -3.59 -38.73
N GLN A 182 10.45 -2.36 -38.35
CA GLN A 182 10.68 -1.86 -37.00
C GLN A 182 9.76 -2.62 -36.03
N HIS A 183 10.21 -3.80 -35.65
CA HIS A 183 9.71 -4.55 -34.53
C HIS A 183 9.72 -3.66 -33.28
N ILE A 184 8.54 -3.25 -32.82
CA ILE A 184 8.39 -2.55 -31.55
C ILE A 184 8.90 -3.51 -30.47
N ARG A 185 9.99 -3.16 -29.79
CA ARG A 185 10.60 -4.01 -28.77
C ARG A 185 10.32 -3.40 -27.40
N ILE A 186 9.75 -4.18 -26.50
CA ILE A 186 9.65 -3.79 -25.09
C ILE A 186 11.09 -3.71 -24.53
N PRO A 187 11.48 -2.60 -23.89
CA PRO A 187 12.79 -2.44 -23.28
C PRO A 187 13.13 -3.55 -22.28
N GLN A 188 14.42 -3.75 -22.03
CA GLN A 188 14.86 -4.81 -21.11
C GLN A 188 14.39 -4.52 -19.70
N GLY A 189 13.83 -5.52 -19.02
CA GLY A 189 13.31 -5.40 -17.64
C GLY A 189 11.86 -4.94 -17.54
N ASP A 190 11.34 -4.17 -18.51
CA ASP A 190 9.97 -3.65 -18.48
C ASP A 190 8.92 -4.77 -18.48
N LEU A 191 9.17 -5.86 -19.19
CA LEU A 191 8.25 -7.01 -19.17
C LEU A 191 8.25 -7.72 -17.80
N LEU A 192 9.39 -7.78 -17.10
CA LEU A 192 9.46 -8.33 -15.75
C LEU A 192 8.70 -7.42 -14.78
N SER A 193 8.88 -6.10 -14.92
CA SER A 193 8.15 -5.09 -14.16
C SER A 193 6.64 -5.19 -14.38
N LEU A 194 6.19 -5.25 -15.64
CA LEU A 194 4.79 -5.43 -16.01
C LEU A 194 4.21 -6.70 -15.37
N LYS A 195 4.92 -7.83 -15.48
CA LYS A 195 4.51 -9.08 -14.86
C LYS A 195 4.34 -8.94 -13.34
N ALA A 196 5.28 -8.30 -12.66
CA ALA A 196 5.25 -8.13 -11.21
C ALA A 196 4.13 -7.18 -10.78
N ASN A 197 4.01 -6.00 -11.39
CA ASN A 197 3.02 -4.99 -11.04
C ASN A 197 1.59 -5.43 -11.36
N MET A 198 1.37 -6.13 -12.48
CA MET A 198 0.06 -6.70 -12.83
C MET A 198 -0.24 -8.03 -12.14
N CYS A 199 0.67 -8.52 -11.28
CA CYS A 199 0.56 -9.81 -10.60
C CYS A 199 0.29 -10.99 -11.55
N PHE A 200 0.87 -10.97 -12.75
CA PHE A 200 0.74 -12.07 -13.71
C PHE A 200 1.53 -13.30 -13.27
N SER A 201 0.90 -14.47 -13.40
CA SER A 201 1.59 -15.75 -13.32
C SER A 201 2.53 -15.92 -14.52
N TRP A 202 3.53 -16.79 -14.41
CA TRP A 202 4.40 -17.14 -15.54
C TRP A 202 3.62 -17.71 -16.74
N LYS A 203 2.49 -18.36 -16.50
CA LYS A 203 1.59 -18.83 -17.57
C LYS A 203 0.91 -17.67 -18.29
N ARG A 204 0.27 -16.76 -17.54
CA ARG A 204 -0.36 -15.56 -18.13
C ARG A 204 0.64 -14.68 -18.87
N ASN A 205 1.85 -14.56 -18.34
CA ASN A 205 2.92 -13.81 -19.02
C ASN A 205 3.33 -14.48 -20.35
N ARG A 206 3.38 -15.82 -20.42
CA ARG A 206 3.62 -16.53 -21.68
C ARG A 206 2.50 -16.30 -22.69
N GLU A 207 1.25 -16.36 -22.25
CA GLU A 207 0.08 -16.06 -23.10
C GLU A 207 0.13 -14.62 -23.64
N LEU A 208 0.42 -13.64 -22.78
CA LEU A 208 0.61 -12.24 -23.16
C LEU A 208 1.73 -12.08 -24.20
N LYS A 209 2.87 -12.75 -23.99
CA LYS A 209 3.99 -12.68 -24.94
C LYS A 209 3.64 -13.29 -26.29
N CYS A 210 2.95 -14.44 -26.31
CA CYS A 210 2.48 -15.04 -27.54
C CYS A 210 1.51 -14.10 -28.28
N TRP A 211 0.63 -13.43 -27.53
CA TRP A 211 -0.26 -12.42 -28.10
C TRP A 211 0.53 -11.22 -28.66
N LEU A 212 1.45 -10.62 -27.91
CA LEU A 212 2.31 -9.51 -28.37
C LEU A 212 3.10 -9.86 -29.65
N GLN A 213 3.60 -11.10 -29.73
CA GLN A 213 4.32 -11.58 -30.91
C GLN A 213 3.43 -11.61 -32.16
N GLN A 214 2.13 -11.87 -32.04
CA GLN A 214 1.19 -11.82 -33.17
C GLN A 214 1.06 -10.41 -33.77
N TYR A 215 1.31 -9.37 -32.96
CA TYR A 215 1.28 -7.97 -33.37
C TYR A 215 2.68 -7.40 -33.67
N GLY A 216 3.69 -8.26 -33.84
CA GLY A 216 5.05 -7.82 -34.17
C GLY A 216 5.77 -7.11 -33.02
N ILE A 217 5.27 -7.21 -31.79
CA ILE A 217 5.90 -6.65 -30.59
C ILE A 217 6.83 -7.69 -29.97
N HIS A 218 8.12 -7.38 -29.94
CA HIS A 218 9.16 -8.29 -29.44
C HIS A 218 9.42 -8.08 -27.96
N THR A 219 9.62 -9.19 -27.26
CA THR A 219 9.87 -9.19 -25.82
C THR A 219 11.01 -10.13 -25.46
N GLU A 220 11.61 -9.93 -24.28
CA GLU A 220 12.65 -10.83 -23.78
C GLU A 220 12.10 -12.24 -23.53
N TYR A 221 12.88 -13.28 -23.81
CA TYR A 221 12.48 -14.67 -23.55
C TYR A 221 12.45 -14.95 -22.03
N GLU A 222 11.70 -15.98 -21.60
CA GLU A 222 11.44 -16.23 -20.17
C GLU A 222 12.72 -16.46 -19.36
N ALA A 223 13.71 -17.17 -19.91
CA ALA A 223 14.97 -17.39 -19.20
C ALA A 223 15.75 -16.09 -18.91
N LYS A 224 15.63 -15.07 -19.77
CA LYS A 224 16.20 -13.74 -19.51
C LYS A 224 15.45 -13.02 -18.40
N LEU A 225 14.11 -13.06 -18.40
CA LEU A 225 13.28 -12.50 -17.33
C LEU A 225 13.58 -13.15 -15.96
N ARG A 226 13.79 -14.47 -15.95
CA ARG A 226 14.19 -15.20 -14.73
C ARG A 226 15.59 -14.81 -14.26
N SER A 227 16.51 -14.57 -15.18
CA SER A 227 17.87 -14.10 -14.85
C SER A 227 17.82 -12.69 -14.24
N GLN A 228 16.98 -11.80 -14.77
CA GLN A 228 16.75 -10.47 -14.20
C GLN A 228 16.11 -10.55 -12.80
N GLN A 229 15.09 -11.40 -12.62
CA GLN A 229 14.52 -11.66 -11.30
C GLN A 229 15.59 -12.14 -10.31
N LYS A 230 16.46 -13.06 -10.74
CA LYS A 230 17.55 -13.55 -9.91
C LYS A 230 18.52 -12.45 -9.51
N ALA A 231 18.84 -11.52 -10.41
CA ALA A 231 19.69 -10.37 -10.11
C ALA A 231 19.06 -9.45 -9.05
N VAL A 232 17.75 -9.17 -9.13
CA VAL A 232 17.02 -8.36 -8.14
C VAL A 232 16.96 -9.04 -6.76
N ILE A 233 16.77 -10.36 -6.72
CA ILE A 233 16.73 -11.12 -5.47
C ILE A 233 18.13 -11.32 -4.86
N ASN A 234 19.14 -11.48 -5.71
CA ASN A 234 20.54 -11.69 -5.37
C ASN A 234 20.78 -12.85 -4.38
N ASP A 235 20.00 -13.94 -4.51
CA ASP A 235 20.02 -15.11 -3.61
C ASP A 235 19.93 -14.76 -2.09
N ASN A 236 19.38 -13.58 -1.77
CA ASN A 236 19.33 -13.00 -0.43
C ASN A 236 18.02 -13.31 0.32
N ILE A 237 17.32 -14.38 -0.06
CA ILE A 237 16.09 -14.86 0.57
C ILE A 237 16.30 -16.25 1.16
N ILE A 238 15.83 -16.45 2.39
CA ILE A 238 15.73 -17.75 3.06
C ILE A 238 14.26 -18.05 3.31
N ALA A 239 13.85 -19.29 3.05
CA ALA A 239 12.53 -19.81 3.37
C ALA A 239 12.70 -21.08 4.20
N GLU A 240 12.02 -21.14 5.35
CA GLU A 240 12.14 -22.24 6.32
C GLU A 240 10.83 -22.39 7.11
N TYR A 241 10.66 -23.52 7.77
CA TYR A 241 9.60 -23.71 8.76
C TYR A 241 10.17 -23.43 10.15
N LEU A 242 9.48 -22.60 10.94
CA LEU A 242 9.85 -22.31 12.33
C LEU A 242 8.75 -22.75 13.30
N PRO A 243 9.10 -23.22 14.51
CA PRO A 243 8.15 -23.69 15.52
C PRO A 243 7.47 -22.51 16.23
N PHE A 244 6.42 -21.97 15.65
CA PHE A 244 5.67 -20.85 16.20
C PHE A 244 4.57 -21.30 17.17
N THR A 245 4.18 -20.40 18.06
CA THR A 245 3.09 -20.57 19.03
C THR A 245 1.77 -20.05 18.47
N PHE A 246 0.72 -20.85 18.62
CA PHE A 246 -0.66 -20.57 18.21
C PHE A 246 -1.60 -20.78 19.40
N PRO A 247 -2.71 -20.04 19.49
CA PRO A 247 -3.75 -20.35 20.47
C PRO A 247 -4.32 -21.75 20.21
N ASP A 248 -4.52 -22.54 21.26
CA ASP A 248 -5.25 -23.80 21.19
C ASP A 248 -6.74 -23.53 21.42
N GLU A 249 -7.52 -23.55 20.34
CA GLU A 249 -8.97 -23.30 20.38
C GLU A 249 -9.76 -24.42 21.06
N VAL A 250 -9.18 -25.62 21.19
CA VAL A 250 -9.88 -26.80 21.71
C VAL A 250 -9.65 -26.95 23.21
N ASN A 251 -8.39 -26.91 23.64
CA ASN A 251 -8.03 -27.18 25.04
C ASN A 251 -7.81 -25.90 25.87
N GLY A 252 -7.80 -24.74 25.21
CA GLY A 252 -7.31 -23.51 25.81
C GLY A 252 -5.78 -23.52 25.96
N GLY A 253 -5.15 -22.34 25.89
CA GLY A 253 -3.69 -22.20 25.99
C GLY A 253 -2.99 -22.06 24.64
N PHE A 254 -1.79 -22.60 24.50
CA PHE A 254 -0.95 -22.46 23.31
C PHE A 254 -0.37 -23.79 22.83
N VAL A 255 -0.35 -23.97 21.51
CA VAL A 255 0.28 -25.10 20.82
C VAL A 255 1.42 -24.60 19.95
N VAL A 256 2.52 -25.35 19.91
CA VAL A 256 3.66 -25.08 19.02
C VAL A 256 3.46 -25.85 17.72
N LYS A 257 3.47 -25.15 16.59
CA LYS A 257 3.34 -25.73 15.24
C LYS A 257 4.38 -25.12 14.31
N ASN A 258 4.90 -25.92 13.40
CA ASN A 258 5.75 -25.42 12.33
C ASN A 258 4.92 -24.59 11.35
N ALA A 259 5.33 -23.35 11.11
CA ALA A 259 4.72 -22.47 10.13
C ALA A 259 5.77 -21.79 9.26
N ALA A 260 5.36 -21.40 8.05
CA ALA A 260 6.26 -20.85 7.04
C ALA A 260 6.83 -19.51 7.51
N CYS A 261 8.15 -19.35 7.35
CA CYS A 261 8.89 -18.13 7.58
C CYS A 261 9.77 -17.84 6.36
N VAL A 262 9.74 -16.61 5.88
CA VAL A 262 10.64 -16.12 4.85
C VAL A 262 11.34 -14.88 5.37
N ALA A 263 12.66 -14.85 5.27
CA ALA A 263 13.48 -13.74 5.76
C ALA A 263 14.62 -13.41 4.80
N VAL A 264 15.12 -12.19 4.90
CA VAL A 264 16.37 -11.78 4.25
C VAL A 264 17.55 -12.54 4.87
N ARG A 265 18.51 -12.95 4.03
CA ARG A 265 19.73 -13.61 4.50
C ARG A 265 20.69 -12.61 5.13
N SER A 266 20.93 -11.49 4.44
CA SER A 266 21.80 -10.38 4.81
C SER A 266 21.06 -9.05 4.64
N LEU A 267 20.67 -8.45 5.76
CA LEU A 267 20.03 -7.14 5.82
C LEU A 267 20.97 -6.06 5.27
N HIS A 268 22.27 -6.15 5.59
CA HIS A 268 23.30 -5.26 5.06
C HIS A 268 23.27 -5.25 3.53
N ASP A 269 23.38 -6.41 2.88
CA ASP A 269 23.41 -6.49 1.42
C ASP A 269 22.10 -5.98 0.80
N LYS A 270 20.96 -6.24 1.46
CA LYS A 270 19.66 -5.73 0.99
C LYS A 270 19.56 -4.20 1.06
N VAL A 271 20.16 -3.58 2.08
CA VAL A 271 20.24 -2.13 2.21
C VAL A 271 21.18 -1.54 1.16
N ILE A 272 22.41 -2.06 1.07
CA ILE A 272 23.41 -1.56 0.11
C ILE A 272 22.91 -1.70 -1.33
N GLN A 273 22.32 -2.84 -1.68
CA GLN A 273 21.72 -3.06 -3.00
C GLN A 273 20.64 -2.02 -3.30
N GLN A 274 19.69 -1.78 -2.38
CA GLN A 274 18.64 -0.79 -2.63
C GLN A 274 19.19 0.65 -2.71
N LEU A 275 20.22 1.00 -1.94
CA LEU A 275 20.86 2.31 -2.05
C LEU A 275 21.53 2.49 -3.40
N GLN A 276 22.27 1.47 -3.86
CA GLN A 276 22.91 1.49 -5.17
C GLN A 276 21.86 1.55 -6.31
N GLU A 277 20.78 0.77 -6.23
CA GLU A 277 19.70 0.81 -7.22
C GLU A 277 18.98 2.16 -7.26
N ASN A 278 18.81 2.84 -6.11
CA ASN A 278 18.22 4.19 -6.08
C ASN A 278 19.20 5.26 -6.61
N GLU A 279 20.49 5.12 -6.31
CA GLU A 279 21.55 6.00 -6.84
C GLU A 279 21.63 5.90 -8.36
N ASP A 280 21.71 4.68 -8.90
CA ASP A 280 21.79 4.42 -10.34
C ASP A 280 20.55 4.94 -11.08
N ALA A 281 19.40 4.94 -10.41
CA ALA A 281 18.15 5.48 -10.93
C ALA A 281 17.97 6.99 -10.69
N GLY A 282 18.94 7.68 -10.05
CA GLY A 282 18.84 9.10 -9.71
C GLY A 282 17.69 9.45 -8.75
N LYS A 283 17.26 8.49 -7.92
CA LYS A 283 16.09 8.61 -7.01
C LYS A 283 16.46 9.04 -5.59
N LEU A 284 17.75 9.06 -5.25
CA LEU A 284 18.21 9.51 -3.94
C LEU A 284 18.06 11.02 -3.78
N THR A 285 17.59 11.44 -2.61
CA THR A 285 17.44 12.85 -2.23
C THR A 285 17.77 13.05 -0.76
N TRP A 286 18.26 14.24 -0.42
CA TRP A 286 18.50 14.69 0.95
C TRP A 286 17.44 15.70 1.41
N HIS A 287 16.32 15.78 0.67
CA HIS A 287 15.16 16.61 0.99
C HIS A 287 15.56 18.05 1.31
N GLU A 288 16.31 18.66 0.38
CA GLU A 288 16.76 20.07 0.47
C GLU A 288 17.61 20.40 1.72
N GLY A 289 18.26 19.39 2.31
CA GLY A 289 19.12 19.57 3.48
C GLY A 289 18.49 19.12 4.79
N LEU A 290 17.22 18.72 4.78
CA LEU A 290 16.55 18.10 5.93
C LEU A 290 17.31 16.87 6.44
N ILE A 291 17.77 16.01 5.52
CA ILE A 291 18.67 14.92 5.87
C ILE A 291 20.11 15.44 5.72
N PRO A 292 20.95 15.34 6.77
CA PRO A 292 22.35 15.74 6.68
C PRO A 292 23.09 14.96 5.60
N GLN A 293 23.97 15.62 4.84
CA GLN A 293 24.71 15.03 3.71
C GLN A 293 25.47 13.74 4.09
N GLY A 294 25.99 13.62 5.31
CA GLY A 294 26.68 12.42 5.79
C GLY A 294 25.76 11.29 6.30
N LYS A 295 24.44 11.40 6.12
CA LYS A 295 23.47 10.46 6.71
C LYS A 295 22.52 9.88 5.68
N VAL A 296 22.17 8.61 5.92
CA VAL A 296 21.07 7.92 5.26
C VAL A 296 20.08 7.47 6.33
N TRP A 297 18.83 7.91 6.20
CA TRP A 297 17.77 7.45 7.07
C TRP A 297 17.21 6.13 6.54
N ILE A 298 17.14 5.15 7.43
CA ILE A 298 16.57 3.84 7.22
C ILE A 298 15.41 3.67 8.20
N LYS A 299 14.42 2.90 7.81
CA LYS A 299 13.25 2.66 8.64
C LYS A 299 12.99 1.18 8.69
N ILE A 300 13.07 0.62 9.89
CA ILE A 300 12.71 -0.77 10.16
C ILE A 300 11.52 -0.75 11.11
N GLY A 301 10.44 -1.40 10.70
CA GLY A 301 9.20 -1.50 11.47
C GLY A 301 8.53 -2.85 11.28
N GLY A 302 7.61 -3.19 12.16
CA GLY A 302 6.87 -4.44 12.12
C GLY A 302 5.38 -4.21 12.22
N ASP A 303 4.61 -5.05 11.54
CA ASP A 303 3.16 -4.99 11.55
C ASP A 303 2.53 -6.38 11.42
N LYS A 304 1.34 -6.54 12.01
CA LYS A 304 0.53 -7.75 11.95
C LYS A 304 -0.78 -7.47 11.23
N GLY A 305 -1.09 -8.33 10.27
CA GLY A 305 -2.35 -8.28 9.54
C GLY A 305 -2.56 -9.53 8.71
N GLY A 306 -3.81 -9.94 8.45
CA GLY A 306 -4.11 -11.09 7.60
C GLY A 306 -3.44 -12.40 8.05
N GLY A 307 -3.45 -12.69 9.37
CA GLY A 307 -2.92 -13.93 9.94
C GLY A 307 -1.40 -14.07 9.92
N THR A 308 -0.66 -12.99 9.64
CA THR A 308 0.75 -13.10 9.27
C THR A 308 1.50 -11.83 9.73
N PHE A 309 2.69 -11.98 10.31
CA PHE A 309 3.55 -10.87 10.74
C PHE A 309 4.52 -10.48 9.64
N LYS A 310 4.83 -9.18 9.49
CA LYS A 310 5.84 -8.67 8.56
C LYS A 310 6.75 -7.67 9.25
N GLN A 311 8.05 -7.81 8.99
CA GLN A 311 9.03 -6.76 9.24
C GLN A 311 9.43 -6.12 7.91
N MET A 312 9.50 -4.80 7.89
CA MET A 312 9.64 -3.98 6.69
C MET A 312 10.83 -3.05 6.81
N LEU A 313 11.41 -2.75 5.66
CA LEU A 313 12.54 -1.86 5.45
C LEU A 313 12.11 -0.76 4.46
N GLN A 314 12.40 0.49 4.81
CA GLN A 314 12.18 1.66 3.94
C GLN A 314 13.43 2.55 3.96
N ILE A 315 13.79 3.13 2.83
CA ILE A 315 14.83 4.16 2.73
C ILE A 315 14.16 5.54 2.85
N GLY A 316 14.69 6.41 3.70
CA GLY A 316 14.21 7.78 3.93
C GLY A 316 14.66 8.77 2.85
N ASN A 317 15.86 8.57 2.30
CA ASN A 317 16.49 9.41 1.27
C ASN A 317 15.88 9.22 -0.14
N VAL A 318 14.57 9.13 -0.24
CA VAL A 318 13.80 9.09 -1.49
C VAL A 318 12.58 10.01 -1.34
N GLN A 319 12.03 10.51 -2.45
CA GLN A 319 10.93 11.49 -2.42
C GLN A 319 9.69 11.02 -1.62
N HIS A 320 9.34 9.74 -1.71
CA HIS A 320 8.16 9.17 -1.05
C HIS A 320 8.52 7.93 -0.23
N PRO A 321 9.12 8.09 0.96
CA PRO A 321 9.68 6.98 1.74
C PRO A 321 8.60 6.05 2.32
N ASN A 322 7.38 6.53 2.52
CA ASN A 322 6.24 5.73 3.00
C ASN A 322 5.42 5.08 1.88
N SER A 323 5.82 5.26 0.62
CA SER A 323 5.12 4.61 -0.47
C SER A 323 5.27 3.10 -0.38
N LEU A 324 4.22 2.38 -0.77
CA LEU A 324 4.24 0.93 -0.92
C LEU A 324 5.41 0.45 -1.80
N SER A 325 5.73 1.25 -2.81
CA SER A 325 6.89 1.07 -3.66
C SER A 325 8.17 1.04 -2.81
N ASN A 326 8.43 2.04 -1.97
CA ASN A 326 9.67 2.07 -1.19
C ASN A 326 9.63 1.25 0.11
N THR A 327 8.67 0.33 0.26
CA THR A 327 8.51 -0.52 1.44
C THR A 327 8.80 -1.97 1.10
N SER A 328 9.99 -2.45 1.44
CA SER A 328 10.42 -3.84 1.23
C SER A 328 10.21 -4.69 2.48
N VAL A 329 9.52 -5.83 2.36
CA VAL A 329 9.43 -6.82 3.44
C VAL A 329 10.74 -7.60 3.58
N ILE A 330 11.32 -7.58 4.77
CA ILE A 330 12.58 -8.28 5.12
C ILE A 330 12.35 -9.55 5.94
N THR A 331 11.23 -9.67 6.64
CA THR A 331 10.77 -10.92 7.27
C THR A 331 9.27 -11.02 7.18
N ILE A 332 8.77 -12.22 6.92
CA ILE A 332 7.36 -12.56 7.01
C ILE A 332 7.19 -13.96 7.60
N PHE A 333 6.21 -14.13 8.49
CA PHE A 333 5.85 -15.47 8.97
C PHE A 333 4.35 -15.62 9.24
N GLU A 334 3.83 -16.83 9.04
CA GLU A 334 2.40 -17.18 9.19
C GLU A 334 2.02 -17.51 10.63
N ALA A 335 2.26 -16.57 11.55
CA ALA A 335 1.85 -16.67 12.94
C ALA A 335 1.52 -15.29 13.52
N SER A 336 0.89 -15.29 14.70
CA SER A 336 0.65 -14.06 15.44
C SER A 336 1.96 -13.47 15.98
N ASP A 337 1.95 -12.16 16.20
CA ASP A 337 3.01 -11.32 16.77
C ASP A 337 3.22 -11.54 18.29
N THR A 338 3.09 -12.78 18.76
CA THR A 338 3.44 -13.11 20.15
C THR A 338 4.91 -12.86 20.38
N ILE A 339 5.29 -12.53 21.61
CA ILE A 339 6.70 -12.23 21.95
C ILE A 339 7.62 -13.40 21.58
N HIS A 340 7.17 -14.64 21.78
CA HIS A 340 7.93 -15.83 21.37
C HIS A 340 8.13 -15.85 19.86
N ASN A 341 7.06 -15.65 19.08
CA ASN A 341 7.13 -15.70 17.62
C ASN A 341 7.98 -14.56 17.04
N ILE A 342 7.87 -13.34 17.59
CA ILE A 342 8.72 -12.22 17.19
C ILE A 342 10.19 -12.52 17.49
N LYS A 343 10.51 -13.00 18.70
CA LYS A 343 11.90 -13.36 19.06
C LYS A 343 12.47 -14.43 18.15
N LEU A 344 11.69 -15.48 17.87
CA LEU A 344 12.11 -16.59 17.01
C LEU A 344 12.29 -16.13 15.56
N GLY A 345 11.29 -15.44 15.00
CA GLY A 345 11.31 -14.99 13.61
C GLY A 345 12.36 -13.90 13.32
N LEU A 346 12.69 -13.07 14.33
CA LEU A 346 13.65 -11.97 14.19
C LEU A 346 15.04 -12.28 14.76
N LEU A 347 15.29 -13.51 15.23
CA LEU A 347 16.55 -13.89 15.89
C LEU A 347 17.79 -13.51 15.04
N ARG A 348 17.73 -13.80 13.75
CA ARG A 348 18.79 -13.48 12.78
C ARG A 348 19.03 -11.98 12.59
N HIS A 349 18.02 -11.15 12.78
CA HIS A 349 18.11 -9.71 12.56
C HIS A 349 18.70 -8.95 13.75
N GLN A 350 18.73 -9.54 14.94
CA GLN A 350 19.27 -8.87 16.14
C GLN A 350 20.72 -8.43 15.93
N GLN A 351 21.55 -9.36 15.47
CA GLN A 351 22.96 -9.10 15.18
C GLN A 351 23.14 -8.25 13.91
N GLN A 352 22.38 -8.55 12.85
CA GLN A 352 22.50 -7.82 11.58
C GLN A 352 22.09 -6.34 11.68
N VAL A 353 21.13 -5.99 12.55
CA VAL A 353 20.77 -4.59 12.81
C VAL A 353 21.91 -3.86 13.52
N LYS A 354 22.59 -4.52 14.48
CA LYS A 354 23.77 -3.96 15.14
C LYS A 354 24.88 -3.70 14.13
N GLU A 355 25.20 -4.69 13.32
CA GLU A 355 26.22 -4.58 12.26
C GLU A 355 25.88 -3.48 11.25
N LEU A 356 24.60 -3.36 10.88
CA LEU A 356 24.14 -2.29 10.01
C LEU A 356 24.32 -0.91 10.66
N MET A 357 24.02 -0.75 11.96
CA MET A 357 24.21 0.53 12.66
C MET A 357 25.69 0.92 12.78
N GLU A 358 26.59 -0.06 12.79
CA GLU A 358 28.05 0.14 12.85
C GLU A 358 28.68 0.31 11.45
N SER A 359 27.94 0.01 10.38
CA SER A 359 28.44 0.10 9.00
C SER A 359 28.17 1.46 8.37
N THR A 360 28.76 1.67 7.18
CA THR A 360 28.55 2.88 6.37
C THR A 360 28.37 2.52 4.91
N TRP A 361 27.69 3.38 4.16
CA TRP A 361 27.64 3.32 2.70
C TRP A 361 28.24 4.59 2.11
N ARG A 362 29.35 4.46 1.38
CA ARG A 362 30.10 5.61 0.83
C ARG A 362 30.38 6.69 1.89
N GLY A 363 30.74 6.27 3.11
CA GLY A 363 30.99 7.16 4.25
C GLY A 363 29.73 7.71 4.95
N HIS A 364 28.52 7.33 4.53
CA HIS A 364 27.27 7.77 5.15
C HIS A 364 26.86 6.78 6.25
N THR A 365 26.45 7.31 7.41
CA THR A 365 25.95 6.52 8.55
C THR A 365 24.43 6.30 8.46
N PHE A 366 23.93 5.27 9.14
CA PHE A 366 22.50 4.93 9.14
C PHE A 366 21.79 5.30 10.44
N ASP A 367 20.59 5.87 10.32
CA ASP A 367 19.64 6.03 11.42
C ASP A 367 18.42 5.13 11.16
N ILE A 368 17.87 4.43 12.16
CA ILE A 368 16.73 3.48 11.99
C ILE A 368 15.52 4.00 12.78
N LEU A 369 14.23 3.82 12.37
CA LEU A 369 13.07 3.35 13.19
C LEU A 369 11.65 3.78 12.74
N PHE A 370 10.68 2.88 12.97
CA PHE A 370 9.26 3.17 13.25
C PHE A 370 8.50 1.90 13.68
N GLY A 371 7.26 2.01 14.14
CA GLY A 371 6.35 0.87 14.35
C GLY A 371 5.18 1.21 15.28
N ASP A 372 4.14 0.37 15.31
CA ASP A 372 3.00 0.58 16.20
C ASP A 372 3.41 0.46 17.67
N TYR A 373 2.72 1.19 18.55
CA TYR A 373 2.92 1.18 19.99
C TYR A 373 2.92 -0.23 20.60
N GLU A 374 1.99 -1.11 20.22
CA GLU A 374 1.92 -2.45 20.81
C GLU A 374 3.11 -3.30 20.36
N TYR A 375 3.43 -3.24 19.06
CA TYR A 375 4.63 -3.85 18.50
C TYR A 375 5.90 -3.34 19.21
N LEU A 376 6.06 -2.02 19.34
CA LEU A 376 7.21 -1.41 20.01
C LEU A 376 7.30 -1.84 21.48
N CYS A 377 6.18 -1.91 22.23
CA CYS A 377 6.20 -2.42 23.60
C CYS A 377 6.75 -3.84 23.68
N ARG A 378 6.39 -4.71 22.73
CA ARG A 378 6.93 -6.09 22.66
C ARG A 378 8.41 -6.11 22.26
N MET A 379 8.82 -5.25 21.32
CA MET A 379 10.21 -5.12 20.89
C MET A 379 11.13 -4.64 22.01
N TYR A 380 10.67 -3.71 22.85
CA TYR A 380 11.45 -3.15 23.96
C TYR A 380 11.21 -3.86 25.30
N GLY A 381 10.29 -4.83 25.36
CA GLY A 381 10.08 -5.65 26.56
C GLY A 381 9.32 -4.96 27.69
N ILE A 382 8.47 -3.99 27.37
CA ILE A 382 7.58 -3.33 28.34
C ILE A 382 6.26 -4.09 28.43
N SER A 383 5.62 -4.12 29.61
CA SER A 383 4.36 -4.83 29.85
C SER A 383 3.14 -4.32 29.04
N GLY A 384 3.28 -3.26 28.23
CA GLY A 384 2.24 -2.71 27.36
C GLY A 384 1.37 -1.62 28.00
N ALA A 385 0.29 -1.25 27.30
CA ALA A 385 -0.60 -0.12 27.65
C ALA A 385 -1.28 -0.23 29.03
N SER A 386 -1.44 -1.44 29.55
CA SER A 386 -2.10 -1.70 30.85
C SER A 386 -1.17 -1.46 32.05
N GLY A 387 0.16 -1.43 31.87
CA GLY A 387 1.13 -1.25 32.94
C GLY A 387 1.03 0.09 33.69
N ARG A 388 1.59 0.17 34.90
CA ARG A 388 1.66 1.42 35.69
C ARG A 388 2.54 2.44 34.97
N HIS A 389 3.69 1.99 34.48
CA HIS A 389 4.66 2.75 33.69
C HIS A 389 4.55 2.36 32.22
N CYS A 390 3.43 2.72 31.60
CA CYS A 390 3.11 2.25 30.25
C CYS A 390 3.86 3.02 29.14
N CYS A 391 4.38 4.22 29.38
CA CYS A 391 5.08 4.96 28.34
C CYS A 391 6.35 4.23 27.87
N LEU A 392 6.51 4.10 26.55
CA LEU A 392 7.70 3.52 25.93
C LEU A 392 8.93 4.40 26.15
N TYR A 393 8.78 5.72 26.15
CA TYR A 393 9.90 6.66 26.12
C TYR A 393 10.38 7.08 27.52
N CYS A 394 9.55 6.97 28.56
CA CYS A 394 9.88 7.43 29.90
C CYS A 394 9.24 6.59 31.01
N ASP A 395 9.63 6.85 32.24
CA ASP A 395 9.18 6.14 33.46
C ASP A 395 7.92 6.75 34.12
N ILE A 396 7.18 7.63 33.44
CA ILE A 396 5.97 8.25 34.03
C ILE A 396 4.92 7.20 34.44
N THR A 397 4.22 7.44 35.55
CA THR A 397 3.09 6.62 35.99
C THR A 397 1.79 7.03 35.32
N LYS A 398 0.84 6.09 35.18
CA LYS A 398 -0.54 6.38 34.73
C LYS A 398 -1.26 7.45 35.56
N GLU A 399 -0.98 7.51 36.85
CA GLU A 399 -1.51 8.52 37.77
C GLU A 399 -1.00 9.91 37.36
N ASP A 400 0.31 10.05 37.14
CA ASP A 400 0.91 11.34 36.76
C ASP A 400 0.52 11.78 35.34
N MET A 401 0.22 10.85 34.43
CA MET A 401 -0.29 11.19 33.09
C MET A 401 -1.60 11.99 33.15
N GLN A 402 -2.43 11.77 34.18
CA GLN A 402 -3.67 12.51 34.37
C GLN A 402 -3.41 13.97 34.75
N LEU A 403 -2.29 14.25 35.41
CA LEU A 403 -1.93 15.57 35.90
C LEU A 403 -1.41 16.47 34.78
N LYS A 404 -1.63 17.79 34.94
CA LYS A 404 -0.97 18.83 34.15
C LYS A 404 0.54 18.74 34.33
N HIS A 405 1.31 19.09 33.30
CA HIS A 405 2.77 18.98 33.30
C HIS A 405 3.43 19.60 34.54
N SER A 406 2.99 20.78 34.98
CA SER A 406 3.51 21.48 36.17
C SER A 406 3.30 20.78 37.51
N LYS A 407 2.40 19.79 37.57
CA LYS A 407 2.06 19.03 38.79
C LYS A 407 2.62 17.62 38.79
N ARG A 408 3.38 17.23 37.76
CA ARG A 408 3.95 15.88 37.65
C ARG A 408 5.19 15.75 38.51
N ARG A 409 5.44 14.52 38.97
CA ARG A 409 6.74 14.12 39.52
C ARG A 409 7.82 14.19 38.42
N PRO A 410 9.11 14.34 38.78
CA PRO A 410 10.20 14.20 37.83
C PRO A 410 10.13 12.87 37.09
N VAL A 411 10.31 12.92 35.77
CA VAL A 411 10.22 11.78 34.86
C VAL A 411 11.57 11.62 34.16
N HIS A 412 12.07 10.39 34.10
CA HIS A 412 13.31 10.06 33.40
C HIS A 412 13.01 9.40 32.06
N GLN A 413 13.78 9.78 31.04
CA GLN A 413 13.74 9.14 29.74
C GLN A 413 14.36 7.74 29.84
N ARG A 414 13.74 6.77 29.20
CA ARG A 414 14.26 5.40 29.12
C ARG A 414 15.42 5.36 28.14
N THR A 415 16.46 4.64 28.52
CA THR A 415 17.58 4.27 27.65
C THR A 415 17.74 2.76 27.66
N LEU A 416 18.49 2.21 26.69
CA LEU A 416 18.79 0.77 26.70
C LEU A 416 19.46 0.34 28.02
N ASP A 417 20.33 1.18 28.58
CA ASP A 417 20.98 0.93 29.86
C ASP A 417 20.01 1.01 31.05
N SER A 418 19.13 2.01 31.08
CA SER A 418 18.13 2.12 32.16
C SER A 418 17.19 0.91 32.15
N MET A 419 16.76 0.49 30.96
CA MET A 419 15.92 -0.69 30.79
C MET A 419 16.64 -1.97 31.18
N LYS A 420 17.93 -2.10 30.86
CA LYS A 420 18.73 -3.24 31.30
C LYS A 420 18.80 -3.31 32.83
N ARG A 421 19.09 -2.19 33.51
CA ARG A 421 19.11 -2.14 34.98
C ARG A 421 17.76 -2.50 35.60
N ASP A 422 16.66 -1.96 35.06
CA ASP A 422 15.31 -2.28 35.54
C ASP A 422 14.99 -3.77 35.37
N LEU A 423 15.39 -4.36 34.24
CA LEU A 423 15.24 -5.80 34.00
C LEU A 423 16.07 -6.64 34.95
N ASP A 424 17.34 -6.29 35.16
CA ASP A 424 18.24 -7.03 36.05
C ASP A 424 17.68 -7.02 37.49
N ASN A 425 17.17 -5.87 37.95
CA ASN A 425 16.49 -5.74 39.24
C ASN A 425 15.20 -6.58 39.32
N PHE A 426 14.41 -6.60 38.25
CA PHE A 426 13.20 -7.41 38.15
C PHE A 426 13.50 -8.91 38.24
N VAL A 427 14.53 -9.37 37.52
CA VAL A 427 14.98 -10.76 37.52
C VAL A 427 15.56 -11.15 38.87
N ALA A 428 16.40 -10.29 39.47
CA ALA A 428 16.96 -10.51 40.80
C ALA A 428 15.86 -10.64 41.88
N SER A 429 14.70 -10.03 41.65
CA SER A 429 13.53 -10.08 42.53
C SER A 429 12.54 -11.22 42.20
N GLY A 430 12.98 -12.21 41.41
CA GLY A 430 12.21 -13.42 41.10
C GLY A 430 11.34 -13.35 39.84
N ALA A 431 11.42 -12.27 39.04
CA ALA A 431 10.73 -12.12 37.76
C ALA A 431 9.19 -12.33 37.79
N ASP A 432 8.54 -12.06 38.92
CA ASP A 432 7.08 -12.18 39.05
C ASP A 432 6.36 -11.04 38.30
N PRO A 433 5.57 -11.32 37.23
CA PRO A 433 4.87 -10.29 36.46
C PRO A 433 4.00 -9.34 37.29
N ARG A 434 3.49 -9.78 38.46
CA ARG A 434 2.70 -8.94 39.38
C ARG A 434 3.50 -7.78 39.97
N ASN A 435 4.82 -7.96 40.07
CA ASN A 435 5.77 -6.99 40.60
C ASN A 435 6.41 -6.12 39.51
N ALA A 436 6.12 -6.33 38.23
CA ALA A 436 6.69 -5.56 37.12
C ALA A 436 6.51 -4.04 37.29
N LYS A 437 5.41 -3.60 37.93
CA LYS A 437 5.13 -2.20 38.25
C LYS A 437 6.17 -1.53 39.16
N MET A 438 6.96 -2.31 39.92
CA MET A 438 8.02 -1.80 40.80
C MET A 438 9.34 -1.59 40.05
N TYR A 439 9.45 -2.11 38.83
CA TYR A 439 10.65 -2.05 37.98
C TYR A 439 10.33 -1.37 36.65
N ASN A 440 9.59 -0.26 36.71
CA ASN A 440 9.18 0.54 35.56
C ASN A 440 8.53 -0.27 34.43
N ASN A 441 7.86 -1.38 34.76
CA ASN A 441 7.21 -2.28 33.81
C ASN A 441 8.15 -2.88 32.73
N VAL A 442 9.47 -2.90 32.96
CA VAL A 442 10.43 -3.59 32.10
C VAL A 442 10.49 -5.06 32.52
N VAL A 443 10.07 -5.95 31.62
CA VAL A 443 9.94 -7.39 31.92
C VAL A 443 10.82 -8.26 31.04
N ARG A 444 11.40 -7.71 29.97
CA ARG A 444 12.28 -8.42 29.03
C ARG A 444 13.32 -7.48 28.43
N ALA A 445 14.42 -8.05 27.96
CA ALA A 445 15.42 -7.30 27.20
C ALA A 445 14.86 -6.89 25.83
N PRO A 446 15.22 -5.69 25.32
CA PRO A 446 14.91 -5.29 23.95
C PRO A 446 15.42 -6.30 22.91
N ILE A 447 14.62 -6.55 21.88
CA ILE A 447 14.91 -7.51 20.80
C ILE A 447 15.94 -6.92 19.83
N LEU A 448 15.84 -5.62 19.52
CA LEU A 448 16.80 -4.91 18.68
C LEU A 448 17.54 -3.86 19.52
N PRO A 449 18.87 -3.70 19.36
CA PRO A 449 19.69 -2.80 20.17
C PRO A 449 19.59 -1.35 19.68
N ILE A 450 18.38 -0.85 19.55
CA ILE A 450 18.11 0.45 18.94
C ILE A 450 17.76 1.47 20.03
N PRO A 451 18.44 2.63 20.11
CA PRO A 451 18.12 3.66 21.10
C PRO A 451 16.71 4.22 20.95
N LEU A 452 16.01 4.44 22.09
CA LEU A 452 14.67 5.05 22.11
C LEU A 452 14.64 6.47 21.52
N THR A 453 15.77 7.17 21.55
CA THR A 453 15.93 8.49 20.93
C THR A 453 15.79 8.48 19.41
N HIS A 454 15.95 7.31 18.81
CA HIS A 454 15.72 7.13 17.39
C HIS A 454 14.28 6.61 17.14
N VAL A 455 13.54 6.10 18.14
CA VAL A 455 12.22 5.47 17.90
C VAL A 455 11.18 6.55 17.62
N CYS A 456 10.61 6.58 16.41
CA CYS A 456 9.56 7.53 16.08
C CYS A 456 8.26 7.25 16.87
N PRO A 457 7.64 8.26 17.50
CA PRO A 457 6.28 8.17 18.00
C PRO A 457 5.30 7.67 16.91
N PRO A 458 4.38 6.75 17.24
CA PRO A 458 3.50 6.12 16.25
C PRO A 458 2.35 7.08 15.86
N GLY A 459 2.66 8.06 15.01
CA GLY A 459 1.76 9.18 14.66
C GLY A 459 0.41 8.75 14.06
N LEU A 460 0.42 7.68 13.27
CA LEU A 460 -0.80 7.09 12.70
C LEU A 460 -1.68 6.51 13.81
N HIS A 461 -1.12 5.68 14.69
CA HIS A 461 -1.87 5.05 15.78
C HIS A 461 -2.27 6.03 16.90
N ILE A 462 -1.54 7.13 17.08
CA ILE A 462 -1.97 8.29 17.88
C ILE A 462 -3.24 8.87 17.25
N SER A 463 -3.19 9.19 15.96
CA SER A 463 -4.34 9.77 15.24
C SER A 463 -5.58 8.89 15.32
N LEU A 464 -5.44 7.60 14.99
CA LEU A 464 -6.50 6.60 15.05
C LEU A 464 -7.07 6.44 16.46
N GLY A 465 -6.21 6.29 17.46
CA GLY A 465 -6.61 6.02 18.84
C GLY A 465 -7.30 7.20 19.50
N LEU A 466 -6.80 8.42 19.29
CA LEU A 466 -7.37 9.62 19.90
C LEU A 466 -8.67 10.03 19.23
N PHE A 467 -8.76 9.96 17.90
CA PHE A 467 -10.02 10.25 17.20
C PHE A 467 -11.10 9.25 17.61
N LEU A 468 -10.80 7.94 17.64
CA LEU A 468 -11.74 6.91 18.09
C LEU A 468 -12.20 7.16 19.53
N LYS A 469 -11.28 7.51 20.44
CA LYS A 469 -11.64 7.85 21.83
C LYS A 469 -12.65 8.99 21.88
N HIS A 470 -12.40 10.09 21.17
CA HIS A 470 -13.27 11.27 21.19
C HIS A 470 -14.60 11.01 20.50
N PHE A 471 -14.59 10.25 19.42
CA PHE A 471 -15.82 9.84 18.74
C PHE A 471 -16.68 8.96 19.65
N ASN A 472 -16.10 7.98 20.34
CA ASN A 472 -16.83 7.13 21.30
C ASN A 472 -17.38 7.96 22.46
N SER A 473 -16.64 8.99 22.90
CA SER A 473 -17.13 9.95 23.89
C SER A 473 -18.35 10.73 23.39
N LEU A 474 -18.30 11.23 22.14
CA LEU A 474 -19.46 11.89 21.50
C LEU A 474 -20.65 10.93 21.40
N GLU A 475 -20.43 9.70 20.93
CA GLU A 475 -21.47 8.66 20.78
C GLU A 475 -22.13 8.36 22.14
N ALA A 476 -21.34 8.26 23.23
CA ALA A 476 -21.87 8.09 24.58
C ALA A 476 -22.69 9.29 25.06
N ALA A 477 -22.21 10.52 24.83
CA ALA A 477 -22.94 11.73 25.21
C ALA A 477 -24.24 11.91 24.39
N CYS A 478 -24.21 11.57 23.10
CA CYS A 478 -25.42 11.51 22.27
C CYS A 478 -26.40 10.45 22.78
N SER A 479 -25.91 9.28 23.22
CA SER A 479 -26.77 8.24 23.81
C SER A 479 -27.42 8.70 25.11
N GLU A 480 -26.73 9.51 25.92
CA GLU A 480 -27.33 10.10 27.13
C GLU A 480 -28.43 11.11 26.77
N LEU A 481 -28.18 11.94 25.75
CA LEU A 481 -29.17 12.89 25.25
C LEU A 481 -30.36 12.18 24.59
N ASP A 482 -30.14 11.07 23.89
CA ASP A 482 -31.20 10.20 23.33
C ASP A 482 -32.17 9.74 24.43
N MET A 483 -31.66 9.27 25.58
CA MET A 483 -32.49 8.86 26.72
C MET A 483 -33.30 10.04 27.30
N LYS A 484 -32.71 11.22 27.38
CA LYS A 484 -33.37 12.45 27.86
C LYS A 484 -34.44 12.95 26.88
N VAL A 485 -34.19 12.86 25.58
CA VAL A 485 -35.15 13.17 24.52
C VAL A 485 -36.33 12.19 24.59
N ALA A 486 -36.07 10.88 24.66
CA ALA A 486 -37.12 9.87 24.79
C ALA A 486 -37.98 10.09 26.05
N SER A 487 -37.36 10.43 27.18
CA SER A 487 -38.08 10.76 28.42
C SER A 487 -38.98 12.01 28.27
N THR A 488 -38.56 12.97 27.45
CA THR A 488 -39.34 14.19 27.19
C THR A 488 -40.53 13.88 26.28
N LEU A 489 -40.33 13.05 25.26
CA LEU A 489 -41.38 12.61 24.34
C LEU A 489 -42.43 11.72 25.03
N ALA A 490 -41.99 10.84 25.94
CA ALA A 490 -42.91 10.01 26.72
C ALA A 490 -43.92 10.82 27.53
N ARG A 491 -43.54 12.02 28.01
CA ARG A 491 -44.41 12.95 28.75
C ARG A 491 -45.29 13.82 27.86
N SER A 492 -45.05 13.85 26.55
CA SER A 492 -45.82 14.65 25.61
C SER A 492 -47.03 13.85 25.10
N GLU A 493 -48.23 14.42 25.26
CA GLU A 493 -49.50 13.84 24.82
C GLU A 493 -49.65 13.75 23.29
N LYS A 494 -48.92 14.58 22.54
CA LYS A 494 -49.18 14.80 21.10
C LYS A 494 -48.47 13.86 20.13
N GLY A 495 -47.60 12.94 20.58
CA GLY A 495 -46.88 11.99 19.70
C GLY A 495 -46.10 12.61 18.52
N GLN A 496 -45.90 13.94 18.51
CA GLN A 496 -45.22 14.65 17.44
C GLN A 496 -43.72 14.33 17.49
N GLY A 497 -43.18 13.82 16.37
CA GLY A 497 -41.78 13.39 16.25
C GLY A 497 -41.56 11.87 16.36
N GLU A 498 -42.54 11.10 16.85
CA GLU A 498 -42.36 9.64 17.08
C GLU A 498 -42.35 8.80 15.81
N LYS A 499 -43.01 9.26 14.75
CA LYS A 499 -43.04 8.56 13.44
C LYS A 499 -41.66 8.50 12.78
N GLU A 500 -40.76 9.40 13.14
CA GLU A 500 -39.40 9.50 12.57
C GLU A 500 -38.36 8.74 13.42
N LEU A 501 -38.78 8.17 14.54
CA LEU A 501 -37.93 7.39 15.43
C LEU A 501 -37.82 5.93 14.98
N GLY A 502 -36.65 5.33 15.19
CA GLY A 502 -36.47 3.90 15.01
C GLY A 502 -37.31 3.07 16.00
N ARG A 503 -37.64 1.84 15.61
CA ARG A 503 -38.48 0.89 16.37
C ARG A 503 -38.06 0.76 17.84
N CYS A 504 -36.76 0.58 18.11
CA CYS A 504 -36.25 0.41 19.47
C CYS A 504 -36.49 1.66 20.36
N CYS A 505 -36.39 2.85 19.78
CA CYS A 505 -36.66 4.10 20.50
C CYS A 505 -38.17 4.27 20.76
N GLN A 506 -39.03 3.84 19.82
CA GLN A 506 -40.48 3.82 20.01
C GLN A 506 -40.90 2.86 21.13
N GLU A 507 -40.37 1.62 21.13
CA GLU A 507 -40.60 0.62 22.19
C GLU A 507 -40.15 1.15 23.56
N TYR A 508 -39.00 1.83 23.61
CA TYR A 508 -38.51 2.47 24.83
C TYR A 508 -39.45 3.58 25.35
N ILE A 509 -39.94 4.45 24.45
CA ILE A 509 -40.90 5.51 24.81
C ILE A 509 -42.22 4.91 25.32
N GLN A 510 -42.72 3.85 24.69
CA GLN A 510 -43.94 3.17 25.11
C GLN A 510 -43.79 2.58 26.52
N ALA A 511 -42.66 1.96 26.83
CA ALA A 511 -42.39 1.44 28.17
C ALA A 511 -42.32 2.57 29.22
N LEU A 512 -41.73 3.73 28.87
CA LEU A 512 -41.71 4.90 29.74
C LEU A 512 -43.12 5.47 29.99
N ARG A 513 -44.00 5.47 28.99
CA ARG A 513 -45.42 5.86 29.13
C ARG A 513 -46.18 4.91 30.03
N ALA A 514 -46.04 3.60 29.81
CA ALA A 514 -46.67 2.58 30.65
C ALA A 514 -46.25 2.73 32.12
N ALA A 515 -44.95 2.96 32.38
CA ALA A 515 -44.46 3.20 33.74
C ALA A 515 -45.03 4.49 34.35
N THR A 516 -45.12 5.58 33.57
CA THR A 516 -45.68 6.86 34.04
C THR A 516 -47.17 6.71 34.36
N HIS A 517 -47.92 5.96 33.55
CA HIS A 517 -49.34 5.70 33.81
C HIS A 517 -49.56 4.89 35.10
N LEU A 518 -48.71 3.88 35.37
CA LEU A 518 -48.74 3.16 36.64
C LEU A 518 -48.39 4.05 37.84
N GLU A 519 -47.47 5.00 37.68
CA GLU A 519 -47.13 6.00 38.71
C GLU A 519 -48.32 6.93 38.99
N GLU A 520 -49.05 7.37 37.97
CA GLU A 520 -50.27 8.18 38.12
C GLU A 520 -51.38 7.40 38.83
N GLN A 521 -51.60 6.14 38.45
CA GLN A 521 -52.54 5.26 39.15
C GLN A 521 -52.11 5.07 40.62
N ALA A 522 -50.83 4.81 40.87
CA ALA A 522 -50.30 4.66 42.24
C ALA A 522 -50.47 5.93 43.09
N ALA A 523 -50.34 7.12 42.47
CA ALA A 523 -50.59 8.40 43.12
C ALA A 523 -52.07 8.58 43.49
N SER A 524 -53.00 8.24 42.57
CA SER A 524 -54.43 8.27 42.85
C SER A 524 -54.80 7.35 44.03
N TRP A 525 -54.29 6.11 44.04
CA TRP A 525 -54.48 5.18 45.16
C TRP A 525 -53.87 5.67 46.48
N ARG A 526 -52.73 6.39 46.42
CA ARG A 526 -52.12 7.00 47.60
C ARG A 526 -53.02 8.11 48.17
N THR A 527 -53.53 9.01 47.33
CA THR A 527 -54.47 10.06 47.77
C THR A 527 -55.76 9.47 48.34
N ASN A 528 -56.27 8.38 47.75
CA ASN A 528 -57.41 7.66 48.32
C ASN A 528 -57.08 7.07 49.70
N ALA A 529 -55.91 6.45 49.87
CA ALA A 529 -55.46 5.93 51.16
C ALA A 529 -55.31 7.03 52.22
N GLU A 530 -54.77 8.20 51.86
CA GLU A 530 -54.68 9.37 52.73
C GLU A 530 -56.06 9.85 53.18
N HIS A 531 -57.02 9.95 52.26
CA HIS A 531 -58.40 10.34 52.58
C HIS A 531 -59.10 9.32 53.51
N LEU A 532 -58.96 8.02 53.22
CA LEU A 532 -59.52 6.95 54.06
C LEU A 532 -58.87 6.93 55.45
N GLN A 533 -57.57 7.24 55.54
CA GLN A 533 -56.86 7.36 56.82
C GLN A 533 -57.37 8.55 57.65
N GLU A 534 -57.66 9.68 57.00
CA GLU A 534 -58.30 10.84 57.66
C GLU A 534 -59.70 10.48 58.18
N GLN A 535 -60.52 9.81 57.36
CA GLN A 535 -61.86 9.34 57.77
C GLN A 535 -61.80 8.33 58.92
N LEU A 536 -60.88 7.37 58.87
CA LEU A 536 -60.62 6.42 59.95
C LEU A 536 -60.26 7.12 61.25
N THR A 537 -59.37 8.13 61.18
CA THR A 537 -58.94 8.91 62.35
C THR A 537 -60.10 9.71 62.95
N ALA A 538 -60.94 10.34 62.12
CA ALA A 538 -62.14 11.05 62.59
C ALA A 538 -63.14 10.09 63.26
N THR A 539 -63.37 8.92 62.66
CA THR A 539 -64.30 7.90 63.17
C THR A 539 -63.83 7.34 64.52
N LEU A 540 -62.52 7.10 64.67
CA LEU A 540 -61.91 6.67 65.93
C LEU A 540 -62.11 7.69 67.06
N ILE A 541 -62.04 8.99 66.75
CA ILE A 541 -62.29 10.08 67.71
C ILE A 541 -63.77 10.13 68.13
N GLU A 542 -64.69 9.90 67.19
CA GLU A 542 -66.14 9.98 67.44
C GLU A 542 -66.67 8.76 68.20
N VAL A 543 -66.20 7.55 67.87
CA VAL A 543 -66.73 6.30 68.41
C VAL A 543 -66.01 5.86 69.68
N GLY A 544 -64.72 6.21 69.84
CA GLY A 544 -63.94 5.92 71.05
C GLY A 544 -63.66 4.43 71.32
N ASP A 545 -64.08 3.54 70.42
CA ASP A 545 -63.88 2.10 70.46
C ASP A 545 -63.15 1.63 69.19
N ASN A 546 -62.03 0.94 69.38
CA ASN A 546 -61.18 0.45 68.29
C ASN A 546 -61.78 -0.78 67.60
N ASP A 547 -62.66 -1.51 68.27
CA ASP A 547 -63.27 -2.75 67.74
C ASP A 547 -64.62 -2.49 67.05
N HIS A 548 -64.93 -1.22 66.75
CA HIS A 548 -66.16 -0.85 66.07
C HIS A 548 -66.14 -1.33 64.60
N PRO A 549 -67.21 -1.98 64.08
CA PRO A 549 -67.23 -2.54 62.73
C PRO A 549 -66.87 -1.56 61.60
N LEU A 550 -67.19 -0.28 61.77
CA LEU A 550 -66.85 0.78 60.81
C LEU A 550 -65.34 1.12 60.82
N VAL A 551 -64.69 1.04 61.98
CA VAL A 551 -63.24 1.27 62.14
C VAL A 551 -62.47 0.12 61.51
N GLU A 552 -62.92 -1.13 61.71
CA GLU A 552 -62.34 -2.32 61.08
C GLU A 552 -62.42 -2.23 59.54
N LEU A 553 -63.59 -1.91 58.99
CA LEU A 553 -63.81 -1.79 57.54
C LEU A 553 -62.97 -0.66 56.90
N LEU A 554 -62.86 0.50 57.56
CA LEU A 554 -62.03 1.61 57.09
C LEU A 554 -60.53 1.27 57.17
N SER A 555 -60.10 0.58 58.23
CA SER A 555 -58.71 0.11 58.39
C SER A 555 -58.32 -0.87 57.27
N GLU A 556 -59.19 -1.83 56.94
CA GLU A 556 -58.99 -2.75 55.81
C GLU A 556 -58.91 -2.01 54.47
N SER A 557 -59.78 -1.03 54.25
CA SER A 557 -59.81 -0.22 53.02
C SER A 557 -58.55 0.64 52.84
N VAL A 558 -58.00 1.16 53.94
CA VAL A 558 -56.70 1.87 53.96
C VAL A 558 -55.56 0.91 53.60
N GLN A 559 -55.54 -0.29 54.20
CA GLN A 559 -54.51 -1.29 53.92
C GLN A 559 -54.55 -1.74 52.46
N GLU A 560 -55.73 -1.99 51.90
CA GLU A 560 -55.91 -2.36 50.50
C GLU A 560 -55.41 -1.27 49.55
N SER A 561 -55.84 -0.02 49.76
CA SER A 561 -55.41 1.13 48.94
C SER A 561 -53.90 1.36 49.02
N THR A 562 -53.31 1.18 50.20
CA THR A 562 -51.86 1.30 50.42
C THR A 562 -51.10 0.17 49.72
N GLN A 563 -51.58 -1.07 49.81
CA GLN A 563 -50.97 -2.21 49.16
C GLN A 563 -51.02 -2.07 47.63
N LYS A 564 -52.15 -1.60 47.08
CA LYS A 564 -52.29 -1.36 45.64
C LYS A 564 -51.35 -0.27 45.13
N SER A 565 -51.20 0.83 45.87
CA SER A 565 -50.22 1.89 45.54
C SER A 565 -48.78 1.37 45.52
N LYS A 566 -48.40 0.54 46.50
CA LYS A 566 -47.07 -0.09 46.56
C LYS A 566 -46.83 -1.07 45.40
N GLU A 567 -47.83 -1.89 45.07
CA GLU A 567 -47.76 -2.84 43.95
C GLU A 567 -47.50 -2.11 42.62
N LEU A 568 -48.33 -1.10 42.31
CA LEU A 568 -48.21 -0.30 41.09
C LEU A 568 -46.87 0.46 41.02
N THR A 569 -46.40 1.00 42.14
CA THR A 569 -45.06 1.63 42.23
C THR A 569 -43.94 0.63 41.92
N SER A 570 -44.05 -0.61 42.43
CA SER A 570 -43.09 -1.67 42.15
C SER A 570 -43.10 -2.08 40.68
N GLN A 571 -44.29 -2.23 40.08
CA GLN A 571 -44.45 -2.54 38.65
C GLN A 571 -43.86 -1.44 37.75
N ALA A 572 -44.11 -0.17 38.07
CA ALA A 572 -43.52 0.97 37.35
C ALA A 572 -41.99 0.96 37.44
N SER A 573 -41.43 0.70 38.63
CA SER A 573 -39.98 0.60 38.81
C SER A 573 -39.38 -0.56 38.02
N GLN A 574 -40.07 -1.70 37.91
CA GLN A 574 -39.61 -2.86 37.15
C GLN A 574 -39.63 -2.56 35.65
N LEU A 575 -40.70 -1.98 35.13
CA LEU A 575 -40.77 -1.56 33.72
C LEU A 575 -39.68 -0.57 33.34
N ARG A 576 -39.35 0.41 34.20
CA ARG A 576 -38.23 1.34 33.95
C ARG A 576 -36.87 0.65 33.95
N LYS A 577 -36.67 -0.42 34.74
CA LYS A 577 -35.43 -1.20 34.76
C LYS A 577 -35.29 -2.09 33.53
N ASP A 578 -36.41 -2.64 33.07
CA ASP A 578 -36.45 -3.53 31.90
C ASP A 578 -36.39 -2.74 30.59
N ALA A 579 -36.93 -1.52 30.57
CA ALA A 579 -36.81 -0.59 29.46
C ALA A 579 -35.37 -0.07 29.36
N LYS A 580 -34.63 -0.51 28.34
CA LYS A 580 -33.29 0.01 28.01
C LYS A 580 -33.16 0.31 26.54
N LEU A 581 -32.76 1.54 26.23
CA LEU A 581 -32.27 1.89 24.90
C LEU A 581 -30.78 1.54 24.85
N THR A 582 -30.39 0.53 24.06
CA THR A 582 -28.97 0.20 23.99
C THR A 582 -28.18 1.27 23.22
N PRO A 583 -26.89 1.50 23.57
CA PRO A 583 -26.07 2.48 22.88
C PRO A 583 -26.03 2.22 21.37
N GLY A 584 -26.31 3.25 20.56
CA GLY A 584 -26.37 3.14 19.10
C GLY A 584 -27.78 2.95 18.51
N GLN A 585 -28.81 2.74 19.33
CA GLN A 585 -30.21 2.59 18.87
C GLN A 585 -31.04 3.87 18.95
N GLY A 586 -30.48 4.95 19.51
CA GLY A 586 -31.17 6.22 19.59
C GLY A 586 -31.07 7.03 18.28
N PRO A 587 -31.95 8.01 18.07
CA PRO A 587 -31.97 8.82 16.85
C PRO A 587 -30.67 9.61 16.63
N LEU A 588 -30.05 10.16 17.68
CA LEU A 588 -28.81 10.91 17.54
C LEU A 588 -27.65 9.98 17.19
N THR A 589 -27.52 8.88 17.94
CA THR A 589 -26.44 7.91 17.72
C THR A 589 -26.53 7.23 16.35
N SER A 590 -27.73 6.93 15.87
CA SER A 590 -27.96 6.42 14.50
C SER A 590 -27.62 7.45 13.43
N ALA A 591 -27.95 8.72 13.67
CA ALA A 591 -27.65 9.79 12.72
C ALA A 591 -26.14 9.99 12.52
N LEU A 592 -25.32 9.83 13.58
CA LEU A 592 -23.86 9.98 13.48
C LEU A 592 -23.25 9.08 12.38
N ASP A 593 -23.69 7.82 12.27
CA ASP A 593 -23.21 6.91 11.22
C ASP A 593 -23.66 7.33 9.82
N SER A 594 -24.90 7.80 9.67
CA SER A 594 -25.40 8.34 8.40
C SER A 594 -24.59 9.57 7.97
N PHE A 595 -24.25 10.46 8.90
CA PHE A 595 -23.44 11.65 8.60
C PHE A 595 -21.99 11.30 8.24
N LEU A 596 -21.37 10.31 8.90
CA LEU A 596 -20.05 9.81 8.49
C LEU A 596 -20.05 9.32 7.02
N GLN A 597 -21.14 8.68 6.59
CA GLN A 597 -21.27 8.20 5.21
C GLN A 597 -21.31 9.33 4.18
N GLU A 598 -21.87 10.50 4.51
CA GLU A 598 -21.95 11.66 3.59
C GLU A 598 -20.58 12.10 3.05
N PHE A 599 -19.52 11.99 3.86
CA PHE A 599 -18.14 12.29 3.45
C PHE A 599 -17.28 11.02 3.25
N LYS A 600 -17.93 9.90 2.93
CA LYS A 600 -17.30 8.61 2.58
C LYS A 600 -16.39 8.09 3.69
N VAL A 601 -16.90 8.09 4.92
CA VAL A 601 -16.28 7.43 6.08
C VAL A 601 -17.21 6.29 6.51
N GLN A 602 -16.70 5.06 6.41
CA GLN A 602 -17.42 3.85 6.82
C GLN A 602 -16.64 3.15 7.92
N ARG A 603 -17.24 3.04 9.12
CA ARG A 603 -16.63 2.33 10.24
C ARG A 603 -16.61 0.83 9.95
N GLN A 604 -15.51 0.14 10.23
CA GLN A 604 -15.41 -1.30 9.98
C GLN A 604 -16.21 -2.11 11.01
N VAL A 605 -17.24 -2.83 10.56
CA VAL A 605 -18.21 -3.55 11.42
C VAL A 605 -17.54 -4.59 12.33
N TYR A 606 -16.56 -5.33 11.82
CA TYR A 606 -15.93 -6.46 12.52
C TYR A 606 -14.73 -6.10 13.40
N HIS A 607 -14.28 -4.84 13.39
CA HIS A 607 -13.13 -4.37 14.16
C HIS A 607 -13.51 -3.24 15.13
N ASN A 608 -14.47 -3.48 16.02
CA ASN A 608 -14.93 -2.48 17.01
C ASN A 608 -15.31 -1.12 16.40
N LYS A 609 -15.90 -1.10 15.19
CA LYS A 609 -16.20 0.13 14.44
C LYS A 609 -14.97 1.02 14.22
N SER A 610 -13.82 0.42 13.85
CA SER A 610 -12.56 1.15 13.69
C SER A 610 -12.57 2.18 12.54
N PHE A 611 -11.72 3.19 12.69
CA PHE A 611 -11.35 4.15 11.66
C PHE A 611 -10.03 3.72 10.98
N VAL A 612 -9.81 4.20 9.75
CA VAL A 612 -8.49 4.13 9.07
C VAL A 612 -7.91 5.53 8.94
N GLY A 613 -6.62 5.66 8.62
CA GLY A 613 -5.93 6.96 8.60
C GLY A 613 -6.63 8.02 7.74
N ASN A 614 -7.10 7.63 6.55
CA ASN A 614 -7.86 8.51 5.65
C ASN A 614 -9.20 8.96 6.26
N HIS A 615 -9.87 8.13 7.06
CA HIS A 615 -11.10 8.54 7.75
C HIS A 615 -10.81 9.65 8.75
N VAL A 616 -9.76 9.51 9.56
CA VAL A 616 -9.37 10.53 10.55
C VAL A 616 -9.02 11.84 9.85
N HIS A 617 -8.23 11.80 8.78
CA HIS A 617 -7.87 12.99 8.02
C HIS A 617 -9.11 13.73 7.47
N LYS A 618 -10.08 12.99 6.90
CA LYS A 618 -11.36 13.58 6.46
C LYS A 618 -12.15 14.18 7.62
N CYS A 619 -12.25 13.47 8.74
CA CYS A 619 -13.02 13.93 9.89
C CYS A 619 -12.39 15.14 10.58
N CYS A 620 -11.08 15.34 10.46
CA CYS A 620 -10.37 16.50 11.01
C CYS A 620 -10.48 17.77 10.15
N LYS A 621 -11.17 17.72 8.99
CA LYS A 621 -11.46 18.92 8.21
C LYS A 621 -12.54 19.75 8.89
N THR A 622 -12.35 21.06 8.97
CA THR A 622 -13.28 22.02 9.61
C THR A 622 -14.72 21.86 9.12
N GLU A 623 -14.91 21.70 7.81
CA GLU A 623 -16.23 21.45 7.20
C GLU A 623 -16.92 20.19 7.74
N ASN A 624 -16.17 19.10 7.97
CA ASN A 624 -16.70 17.82 8.40
C ASN A 624 -16.90 17.78 9.92
N ILE A 625 -16.06 18.47 10.69
CA ILE A 625 -16.28 18.70 12.12
C ILE A 625 -17.59 19.45 12.34
N TYR A 626 -17.84 20.51 11.57
CA TYR A 626 -19.09 21.26 11.63
C TYR A 626 -20.30 20.40 11.25
N LYS A 627 -20.20 19.63 10.16
CA LYS A 627 -21.28 18.68 9.77
C LYS A 627 -21.57 17.66 10.87
N LEU A 628 -20.53 17.02 11.41
CA LEU A 628 -20.64 15.99 12.45
C LEU A 628 -21.26 16.53 13.74
N THR A 629 -20.92 17.74 14.15
CA THR A 629 -21.41 18.33 15.40
C THR A 629 -22.78 18.99 15.23
N SER A 630 -23.04 19.64 14.11
CA SER A 630 -24.36 20.21 13.79
C SER A 630 -25.43 19.14 13.57
N ALA A 631 -25.05 17.91 13.21
CA ALA A 631 -25.94 16.75 13.16
C ALA A 631 -26.75 16.58 14.44
N VAL A 632 -26.09 16.68 15.61
CA VAL A 632 -26.72 16.54 16.93
C VAL A 632 -27.88 17.53 17.08
N VAL A 633 -27.65 18.80 16.74
CA VAL A 633 -28.66 19.86 16.84
C VAL A 633 -29.78 19.64 15.83
N LYS A 634 -29.46 19.28 14.58
CA LYS A 634 -30.46 19.00 13.54
C LYS A 634 -31.38 17.86 13.93
N THR A 635 -30.83 16.75 14.43
CA THR A 635 -31.62 15.59 14.87
C THR A 635 -32.53 15.93 16.04
N VAL A 636 -32.05 16.70 17.04
CA VAL A 636 -32.92 17.12 18.16
C VAL A 636 -34.02 18.08 17.70
N LYS A 637 -33.74 19.01 16.78
CA LYS A 637 -34.77 19.89 16.20
C LYS A 637 -35.85 19.10 15.45
N GLN A 638 -35.46 18.04 14.77
CA GLN A 638 -36.38 17.19 14.02
C GLN A 638 -37.24 16.31 14.95
N VAL A 639 -36.61 15.65 15.93
CA VAL A 639 -37.24 14.64 16.79
C VAL A 639 -37.99 15.25 17.97
N CYS A 640 -37.50 16.37 18.53
CA CYS A 640 -38.07 17.01 19.72
C CYS A 640 -38.13 18.55 19.57
N PRO A 641 -38.84 19.07 18.54
CA PRO A 641 -38.89 20.51 18.25
C PRO A 641 -39.52 21.34 19.38
N THR A 642 -40.37 20.73 20.18
CA THR A 642 -41.18 21.40 21.21
C THR A 642 -40.44 21.63 22.53
N SER A 643 -39.20 21.15 22.68
CA SER A 643 -38.42 21.30 23.92
C SER A 643 -37.20 22.22 23.74
N PRO A 644 -37.34 23.54 24.05
CA PRO A 644 -36.20 24.46 24.05
C PRO A 644 -35.05 24.03 24.97
N ALA A 645 -35.38 23.33 26.07
CA ALA A 645 -34.38 22.81 27.00
C ALA A 645 -33.47 21.76 26.34
N ARG A 646 -34.04 20.79 25.61
CA ARG A 646 -33.27 19.77 24.88
C ARG A 646 -32.48 20.36 23.73
N LEU A 647 -33.03 21.37 23.06
CA LEU A 647 -32.31 22.07 22.01
C LEU A 647 -31.05 22.78 22.55
N ARG A 648 -31.15 23.50 23.67
CA ARG A 648 -29.98 24.14 24.30
C ARG A 648 -28.94 23.12 24.76
N GLU A 649 -29.37 21.97 25.29
CA GLU A 649 -28.47 20.88 25.67
C GLU A 649 -27.72 20.31 24.45
N ALA A 650 -28.42 20.14 23.32
CA ALA A 650 -27.83 19.72 22.04
C ALA A 650 -26.83 20.75 21.48
N GLU A 651 -27.15 22.04 21.55
CA GLU A 651 -26.26 23.14 21.12
C GLU A 651 -25.00 23.21 21.98
N SER A 652 -25.15 23.09 23.30
CA SER A 652 -24.01 23.02 24.22
C SER A 652 -23.13 21.79 23.95
N LEU A 653 -23.75 20.63 23.70
CA LEU A 653 -23.04 19.39 23.36
C LEU A 653 -22.27 19.54 22.05
N ALA A 654 -22.92 20.06 21.01
CA ALA A 654 -22.31 20.29 19.70
C ALA A 654 -21.13 21.28 19.79
N ALA A 655 -21.28 22.39 20.52
CA ALA A 655 -20.21 23.36 20.72
C ALA A 655 -19.01 22.75 21.44
N LYS A 656 -19.25 21.96 22.50
CA LYS A 656 -18.20 21.28 23.27
C LYS A 656 -17.38 20.33 22.40
N TYR A 657 -18.04 19.44 21.66
CA TYR A 657 -17.34 18.49 20.80
C TYR A 657 -16.75 19.14 19.54
N SER A 658 -17.34 20.22 19.03
CA SER A 658 -16.73 21.01 17.96
C SER A 658 -15.39 21.58 18.41
N LYS A 659 -15.32 22.17 19.60
CA LYS A 659 -14.06 22.67 20.17
C LYS A 659 -13.05 21.53 20.40
N LEU A 660 -13.49 20.37 20.91
CA LEU A 660 -12.64 19.19 21.07
C LEU A 660 -11.99 18.74 19.76
N PHE A 661 -12.80 18.55 18.71
CA PHE A 661 -12.32 18.06 17.43
C PHE A 661 -11.45 19.08 16.71
N HIS A 662 -11.75 20.38 16.80
CA HIS A 662 -10.89 21.42 16.25
C HIS A 662 -9.53 21.48 16.97
N ALA A 663 -9.52 21.41 18.31
CA ALA A 663 -8.28 21.37 19.08
C ALA A 663 -7.42 20.15 18.71
N PHE A 664 -8.03 18.96 18.61
CA PHE A 664 -7.33 17.77 18.14
C PHE A 664 -6.86 17.89 16.68
N ALA A 665 -7.70 18.40 15.78
CA ALA A 665 -7.37 18.57 14.37
C ALA A 665 -6.19 19.52 14.15
N SER A 666 -6.11 20.60 14.94
CA SER A 666 -4.98 21.55 14.89
C SER A 666 -3.64 20.88 15.20
N CYS A 667 -3.62 19.94 16.16
CA CYS A 667 -2.45 19.12 16.44
C CYS A 667 -2.19 18.12 15.29
N HIS A 668 -3.23 17.37 14.90
CA HIS A 668 -3.19 16.32 13.88
C HIS A 668 -2.60 16.80 12.55
N ASN A 669 -3.00 17.99 12.10
CA ASN A 669 -2.57 18.54 10.82
C ASN A 669 -1.08 18.89 10.82
N LEU A 670 -0.53 19.36 11.95
CA LEU A 670 0.88 19.75 12.07
C LEU A 670 1.78 18.54 12.30
N TYR A 671 1.50 17.68 13.27
CA TYR A 671 2.41 16.56 13.56
C TYR A 671 2.44 15.50 12.47
N ASN A 672 1.43 15.42 11.58
CA ASN A 672 1.42 14.46 10.46
C ASN A 672 2.04 15.01 9.17
N LEU A 673 2.65 16.20 9.20
CA LEU A 673 3.39 16.70 8.05
C LEU A 673 4.52 15.71 7.67
N ALA A 674 4.74 15.57 6.35
CA ALA A 674 5.82 14.78 5.78
C ALA A 674 6.91 15.68 5.15
N ARG A 675 7.03 16.91 5.65
CA ARG A 675 8.01 17.92 5.24
C ARG A 675 8.79 18.43 6.45
N GLU A 676 9.87 19.16 6.17
CA GLU A 676 10.58 19.93 7.19
C GLU A 676 9.62 20.85 7.95
N MET A 677 9.82 20.92 9.27
CA MET A 677 9.06 21.77 10.19
C MET A 677 9.99 22.82 10.78
N GLU A 678 9.65 24.08 10.54
CA GLU A 678 10.34 25.23 11.11
C GLU A 678 10.05 25.36 12.62
N GLU A 679 10.88 26.11 13.36
CA GLU A 679 10.66 26.34 14.79
C GLU A 679 9.30 26.98 15.09
N GLU A 680 8.78 27.84 14.20
CA GLU A 680 7.46 28.44 14.35
C GLU A 680 6.33 27.40 14.24
N ASP A 681 6.42 26.50 13.26
CA ASP A 681 5.49 25.36 13.10
C ASP A 681 5.53 24.46 14.36
N ILE A 682 6.72 24.22 14.91
CA ILE A 682 6.93 23.38 16.09
C ILE A 682 6.35 24.03 17.35
N ASN A 683 6.59 25.33 17.55
CA ASN A 683 6.05 26.08 18.69
C ASN A 683 4.51 26.18 18.61
N THR A 684 3.97 26.35 17.40
CA THR A 684 2.52 26.30 17.17
C THR A 684 1.96 24.93 17.53
N LEU A 685 2.63 23.84 17.14
CA LEU A 685 2.23 22.49 17.52
C LEU A 685 2.27 22.28 19.05
N GLU A 686 3.33 22.75 19.73
CA GLU A 686 3.46 22.66 21.19
C GLU A 686 2.33 23.39 21.92
N ASN A 687 1.99 24.61 21.47
CA ASN A 687 0.87 25.38 21.99
C ASN A 687 -0.47 24.69 21.74
N ASN A 688 -0.72 24.21 20.52
CA ASN A 688 -1.94 23.48 20.16
C ASN A 688 -2.13 22.23 21.05
N ILE A 689 -1.05 21.48 21.28
CA ILE A 689 -1.05 20.31 22.16
C ILE A 689 -1.38 20.71 23.59
N ALA A 690 -0.76 21.78 24.11
CA ALA A 690 -1.01 22.27 25.46
C ALA A 690 -2.49 22.69 25.65
N GLU A 691 -3.04 23.44 24.69
CA GLU A 691 -4.45 23.86 24.70
C GLU A 691 -5.41 22.66 24.63
N TYR A 692 -5.14 21.73 23.71
CA TYR A 692 -5.95 20.51 23.54
C TYR A 692 -5.96 19.66 24.82
N LEU A 693 -4.80 19.41 25.44
CA LEU A 693 -4.71 18.62 26.67
C LEU A 693 -5.28 19.36 27.89
N ALA A 694 -5.13 20.68 27.96
CA ALA A 694 -5.76 21.49 28.99
C ALA A 694 -7.29 21.40 28.90
N PHE A 695 -7.83 21.56 27.68
CA PHE A 695 -9.26 21.43 27.39
C PHE A 695 -9.77 20.02 27.76
N CYS A 696 -9.05 18.95 27.38
CA CYS A 696 -9.46 17.60 27.74
C CYS A 696 -9.55 17.38 29.26
N ARG A 697 -8.59 17.88 30.04
CA ARG A 697 -8.59 17.73 31.50
C ARG A 697 -9.66 18.54 32.21
N GLU A 698 -9.98 19.72 31.69
CA GLU A 698 -10.98 20.62 32.25
C GLU A 698 -12.41 20.15 31.93
N GLU A 699 -12.67 19.82 30.66
CA GLU A 699 -14.00 19.46 30.19
C GLU A 699 -14.37 17.99 30.40
N PHE A 700 -13.37 17.11 30.54
CA PHE A 700 -13.57 15.67 30.67
C PHE A 700 -12.77 15.09 31.86
N PRO A 701 -12.97 15.60 33.09
CA PRO A 701 -12.14 15.24 34.25
C PRO A 701 -12.28 13.77 34.69
N LYS A 702 -13.36 13.09 34.27
CA LYS A 702 -13.60 11.67 34.56
C LYS A 702 -12.97 10.74 33.52
N GLU A 703 -12.52 11.28 32.38
CA GLU A 703 -11.93 10.47 31.32
C GLU A 703 -10.43 10.31 31.53
N SER A 704 -9.93 9.10 31.30
CA SER A 704 -8.50 8.82 31.42
C SER A 704 -7.70 9.45 30.28
N ILE A 705 -6.52 9.98 30.58
CA ILE A 705 -5.46 10.30 29.62
C ILE A 705 -4.71 9.00 29.26
N PRO A 706 -4.88 8.45 28.03
CA PRO A 706 -4.20 7.23 27.59
C PRO A 706 -2.72 7.49 27.24
N PRO A 707 -1.90 6.43 27.08
CA PRO A 707 -0.49 6.54 26.69
C PRO A 707 -0.28 7.39 25.44
N LYS A 708 -1.18 7.29 24.44
CA LYS A 708 -1.13 8.06 23.18
C LYS A 708 -1.26 9.57 23.39
N MET A 709 -2.09 10.02 24.34
CA MET A 709 -2.18 11.44 24.70
C MET A 709 -0.91 11.91 25.40
N HIS A 710 -0.36 11.10 26.31
CA HIS A 710 0.91 11.43 26.97
C HIS A 710 2.08 11.46 25.96
N ILE A 711 2.14 10.53 25.02
CA ILE A 711 3.15 10.53 23.94
C ILE A 711 3.04 11.80 23.11
N LEU A 712 1.82 12.21 22.73
CA LEU A 712 1.58 13.48 22.07
C LEU A 712 2.08 14.67 22.90
N GLU A 713 1.74 14.71 24.19
CA GLU A 713 2.06 15.84 25.08
C GLU A 713 3.55 15.94 25.44
N SER A 714 4.27 14.83 25.58
CA SER A 714 5.61 14.83 26.19
C SER A 714 6.73 14.34 25.27
N HIS A 715 6.41 13.68 24.15
CA HIS A 715 7.43 13.01 23.32
C HIS A 715 7.38 13.41 21.84
N VAL A 716 6.24 13.86 21.31
CA VAL A 716 6.12 14.28 19.90
C VAL A 716 6.92 15.55 19.60
N VAL A 717 6.78 16.61 20.41
CA VAL A 717 7.52 17.86 20.17
C VAL A 717 9.04 17.66 20.32
N PRO A 718 9.57 17.00 21.37
CA PRO A 718 11.01 16.71 21.45
C PRO A 718 11.53 15.88 20.28
N TRP A 719 10.72 14.93 19.78
CA TRP A 719 11.06 14.16 18.58
C TRP A 719 11.17 15.06 17.34
N ILE A 720 10.16 15.89 17.07
CA ILE A 720 10.16 16.77 15.90
C ILE A 720 11.30 17.81 15.99
N ARG A 721 11.61 18.35 17.17
CA ARG A 721 12.77 19.25 17.35
C ARG A 721 14.09 18.56 17.02
N ARG A 722 14.25 17.28 17.35
CA ARG A 722 15.47 16.50 17.05
C ARG A 722 15.62 16.24 15.55
N TRP A 723 14.54 15.84 14.88
CA TRP A 723 14.59 15.35 13.50
C TRP A 723 14.13 16.37 12.46
N ARG A 724 13.66 17.54 12.88
CA ARG A 724 13.17 18.65 12.04
C ARG A 724 12.05 18.28 11.06
N VAL A 725 11.36 17.17 11.30
CA VAL A 725 10.31 16.65 10.41
C VAL A 725 9.12 16.16 11.21
N GLY A 726 7.92 16.33 10.64
CA GLY A 726 6.70 15.76 11.21
C GLY A 726 6.73 14.22 11.21
N LEU A 727 5.86 13.62 12.02
CA LEU A 727 5.70 12.17 12.13
C LEU A 727 5.21 11.52 10.83
N GLY A 728 4.65 12.30 9.91
CA GLY A 728 4.20 11.81 8.60
C GLY A 728 5.34 11.27 7.74
N PHE A 729 6.57 11.76 7.93
CA PHE A 729 7.75 11.28 7.19
C PHE A 729 8.24 9.92 7.71
N HIS A 730 8.27 9.75 9.03
CA HIS A 730 8.62 8.51 9.72
C HIS A 730 7.42 7.60 9.99
N GLY A 731 6.29 7.87 9.33
CA GLY A 731 5.01 7.22 9.59
C GLY A 731 4.93 5.75 9.17
N GLU A 732 3.86 5.10 9.62
CA GLU A 732 3.64 3.65 9.48
C GLU A 732 2.84 3.27 8.21
N GLN A 733 2.43 4.25 7.39
CA GLN A 733 1.43 4.04 6.33
C GLN A 733 1.87 3.02 5.27
N GLY A 734 3.18 3.00 4.95
CA GLY A 734 3.73 2.03 4.02
C GLY A 734 3.55 0.60 4.51
N GLY A 735 3.66 0.37 5.82
CA GLY A 735 3.52 -0.95 6.41
C GLY A 735 2.08 -1.47 6.42
N GLU A 736 1.11 -0.63 6.78
CA GLU A 736 -0.31 -1.03 6.72
C GLU A 736 -0.74 -1.43 5.31
N SER A 737 -0.23 -0.72 4.30
CA SER A 737 -0.58 -0.94 2.90
C SER A 737 -0.01 -2.24 2.34
N VAL A 738 1.09 -2.75 2.91
CA VAL A 738 1.77 -3.97 2.45
C VAL A 738 0.85 -5.18 2.52
N HIS A 739 -0.03 -5.28 3.53
CA HIS A 739 -0.94 -6.43 3.68
C HIS A 739 -1.82 -6.65 2.45
N ALA A 740 -2.47 -5.59 1.96
CA ALA A 740 -3.34 -5.67 0.79
C ALA A 740 -2.56 -6.10 -0.46
N ARG A 741 -1.32 -5.59 -0.62
CA ARG A 741 -0.42 -5.95 -1.71
C ARG A 741 -0.04 -7.44 -1.66
N LEU A 742 0.42 -7.93 -0.51
CA LEU A 742 0.83 -9.33 -0.39
C LEU A 742 -0.33 -10.29 -0.60
N ASN A 743 -1.54 -9.94 -0.14
CA ASN A 743 -2.75 -10.73 -0.39
C ASN A 743 -3.09 -10.81 -1.88
N ASN A 744 -2.94 -9.70 -2.63
CA ASN A 744 -3.13 -9.68 -4.09
C ASN A 744 -2.07 -10.54 -4.82
N ILE A 745 -0.81 -10.47 -4.39
CA ILE A 745 0.23 -11.34 -4.96
C ILE A 745 -0.11 -12.80 -4.68
N ARG A 746 -0.47 -13.14 -3.44
CA ARG A 746 -0.79 -14.50 -3.00
C ARG A 746 -1.97 -15.10 -3.76
N SER A 747 -3.03 -14.32 -4.04
CA SER A 747 -4.21 -14.80 -4.77
C SER A 747 -3.92 -15.23 -6.21
N ASN A 748 -2.82 -14.73 -6.79
CA ASN A 748 -2.39 -15.06 -8.15
C ASN A 748 -1.38 -16.21 -8.22
N ILE A 749 -0.86 -16.68 -7.08
CA ILE A 749 0.02 -17.85 -6.99
C ILE A 749 -0.86 -19.10 -6.98
N ARG A 750 -0.74 -19.92 -8.02
CA ARG A 750 -1.48 -21.19 -8.17
C ARG A 750 -0.52 -22.34 -8.43
N GLY A 751 -0.84 -23.53 -7.93
CA GLY A 751 -0.10 -24.76 -8.20
C GLY A 751 1.13 -25.01 -7.33
N ILE A 752 1.47 -24.11 -6.41
CA ILE A 752 2.45 -24.34 -5.34
C ILE A 752 1.69 -24.89 -4.13
N ARG A 753 2.16 -26.01 -3.56
CA ARG A 753 1.50 -26.68 -2.42
C ARG A 753 2.15 -26.34 -1.09
N GLU A 754 3.48 -26.25 -1.06
CA GLU A 754 4.24 -25.95 0.14
C GLU A 754 4.07 -24.49 0.58
N ALA A 755 3.74 -24.30 1.85
CA ALA A 755 3.48 -22.97 2.41
C ALA A 755 4.72 -22.07 2.34
N THR A 756 5.91 -22.63 2.59
CA THR A 756 7.20 -21.93 2.47
C THR A 756 7.47 -21.45 1.05
N ASP A 757 7.17 -22.26 0.04
CA ASP A 757 7.37 -21.90 -1.37
C ASP A 757 6.36 -20.86 -1.84
N ILE A 758 5.11 -20.94 -1.36
CA ILE A 758 4.09 -19.90 -1.60
C ILE A 758 4.59 -18.58 -1.03
N LEU A 759 5.01 -18.57 0.24
CA LEU A 759 5.45 -17.36 0.92
C LEU A 759 6.71 -16.79 0.27
N LYS A 760 7.64 -17.64 -0.16
CA LYS A 760 8.84 -17.25 -0.89
C LYS A 760 8.48 -16.58 -2.22
N ALA A 761 7.62 -17.19 -3.02
CA ALA A 761 7.17 -16.62 -4.30
C ALA A 761 6.43 -15.27 -4.12
N VAL A 762 5.69 -15.10 -3.01
CA VAL A 762 5.09 -13.80 -2.64
C VAL A 762 6.18 -12.75 -2.42
N ILE A 763 7.20 -13.06 -1.60
CA ILE A 763 8.29 -12.13 -1.30
C ILE A 763 9.16 -11.84 -2.52
N GLU A 764 9.45 -12.83 -3.36
CA GLU A 764 10.19 -12.62 -4.61
C GLU A 764 9.46 -11.63 -5.54
N THR A 765 8.14 -11.79 -5.70
CA THR A 765 7.33 -10.87 -6.51
C THR A 765 7.26 -9.49 -5.88
N HIS A 766 7.11 -9.42 -4.56
CA HIS A 766 7.11 -8.17 -3.81
C HIS A 766 8.45 -7.44 -3.94
N TRP A 767 9.58 -8.15 -3.87
CA TRP A 767 10.91 -7.55 -4.02
C TRP A 767 11.14 -6.93 -5.38
N ILE A 768 10.63 -7.57 -6.45
CA ILE A 768 10.59 -6.95 -7.79
C ILE A 768 9.75 -5.68 -7.76
N GLN A 769 8.52 -5.73 -7.25
CA GLN A 769 7.68 -4.52 -7.14
C GLN A 769 8.34 -3.41 -6.32
N THR A 770 9.20 -3.76 -5.36
CA THR A 770 9.90 -2.81 -4.48
C THR A 770 11.25 -2.30 -5.02
N SER A 771 11.84 -2.97 -6.01
CA SER A 771 13.18 -2.65 -6.52
C SER A 771 13.15 -1.43 -7.46
N PRO A 772 13.98 -0.39 -7.19
CA PRO A 772 14.16 0.73 -8.10
C PRO A 772 14.60 0.32 -9.51
N ALA A 773 15.42 -0.73 -9.64
CA ALA A 773 15.96 -1.21 -10.91
C ALA A 773 14.89 -1.74 -11.88
N THR A 774 13.71 -2.11 -11.37
CA THR A 774 12.58 -2.58 -12.17
C THR A 774 11.46 -1.57 -12.30
N ARG A 775 11.60 -0.36 -11.76
CA ARG A 775 10.63 0.71 -11.94
C ARG A 775 11.09 1.61 -13.06
N GLY A 776 10.35 1.62 -14.16
CA GLY A 776 10.45 2.69 -15.15
C GLY A 776 10.29 4.05 -14.46
N ASP A 777 10.93 5.06 -15.02
CA ASP A 777 10.76 6.44 -14.58
C ASP A 777 9.30 6.85 -14.84
N HIS A 778 8.56 7.06 -13.75
CA HIS A 778 7.20 7.59 -13.77
C HIS A 778 7.20 8.90 -13.02
#